data_AF-A0A286IJV5-F1
#
_entry.id   AF-A0A286IJV5-F1
#
_cell.length_a   1.000
_cell.length_b   1.000
_cell.length_c   1.000
_cell.angle_alpha   90.00
_cell.angle_beta   90.00
_cell.angle_gamma   90.00
#
_symmetry.space_group_name_H-M   'P 1'
#
loop_
_entity.id
_entity.type
_entity.pdbx_description
1 polymer ?
#
loop_
_entity_poly.entity_id
_entity_poly.type
_entity_poly.pdbx_seq_one_letter_code
_entity_poly.pdbx_strand_id
1 'polypeptide(L)'
;MIKNKDEIRPSSFLEQWRSLHGSNFSEYTQSKSYVPNLLPQIATQLNIYSFLDILKRKLGDELFFDCLNSEATIPSSVFNKPNGDWLKKANMVGVNVRTVNNFFNVVKYALTLPESQNSIHLLPIWEPGVVNSLYGKVSWNINPAFYSSELAQAFPHLNSVEKQLKVTINFIHALGKTVGMDVIPHCDRFAEMVISQPVFFEWVNQKEGEIKRFSENLHLDVEEIVWQYLIEKGSAHGQHVSISKADFFDLEKGIITEEEQLKVIFGYSSDIEGRRRRRVELMCKIIEQGYETLPMTMAPPYRGLHINKNRFELDDKGYKWYDYEFDAPEYMSRVFGPLTRYRFYNSPNKSWELEFDKPLPNVWNYIAKKYTDCQAKYGFDFMRGDMAHVQPRPSGVPDEISEYYDPLRYIKNYISEKNAPYFAFYAETFLAPDGIMSYGKEADHLNAIEAEATLGDLQSTVFGSYEFREKLSNYITLGKENSFSPSFTILTSDKDDPRFDIFFHQGNIARYFIGQFLQMFPSYFSLGFETRGRNYERPANETYSKLYVFSIHDSSEVDKFTTGPFKWTYNFEQFKHLQDIKVFQDEVIKSLDHDVILTSPTQDDIFAWKNSDYIFAVGLKAGTILNTELINEISQTSQSKVIYHYQGAHQCILLKKVQLPKA
;
A
#
# COMPACT_ATOMS: atom_id res chain seq x y z
N MET A 1 -4.78 25.90 31.91
CA MET A 1 -4.05 26.90 31.10
C MET A 1 -2.55 26.70 31.33
N ILE A 2 -1.94 25.81 30.57
CA ILE A 2 -0.48 25.60 30.57
C ILE A 2 0.07 26.55 29.51
N LYS A 3 0.98 27.45 29.90
CA LYS A 3 1.67 28.36 28.98
C LYS A 3 2.50 27.53 28.00
N ASN A 4 2.18 27.61 26.70
CA ASN A 4 3.00 27.08 25.61
C ASN A 4 4.44 27.59 25.75
N LYS A 5 5.37 26.68 26.03
CA LYS A 5 6.81 26.91 25.84
C LYS A 5 7.09 26.71 24.36
N ASP A 6 7.61 27.77 23.73
CA ASP A 6 8.35 27.77 22.47
C ASP A 6 7.74 26.95 21.32
N GLU A 7 6.56 27.36 20.83
CA GLU A 7 6.17 27.01 19.47
C GLU A 7 7.23 27.54 18.50
N ILE A 8 7.95 26.62 17.85
CA ILE A 8 8.91 26.94 16.80
C ILE A 8 8.14 27.63 15.68
N ARG A 9 8.36 28.93 15.49
CA ARG A 9 7.71 29.67 14.41
C ARG A 9 8.13 29.08 13.06
N PRO A 10 7.20 28.90 12.12
CA PRO A 10 7.50 28.42 10.76
C PRO A 10 8.69 29.12 10.09
N SER A 11 8.84 30.43 10.32
CA SER A 11 9.92 31.24 9.76
C SER A 11 11.30 30.83 10.29
N SER A 12 11.44 30.51 11.58
CA SER A 12 12.75 30.22 12.18
C SER A 12 13.31 28.87 11.72
N PHE A 13 12.46 27.85 11.57
CA PHE A 13 12.90 26.56 11.04
C PHE A 13 13.34 26.67 9.57
N LEU A 14 12.55 27.36 8.74
CA LEU A 14 12.90 27.56 7.33
C LEU A 14 14.16 28.41 7.14
N GLU A 15 14.36 29.42 7.98
CA GLU A 15 15.60 30.22 8.01
C GLU A 15 16.81 29.36 8.39
N GLN A 16 16.68 28.51 9.42
CA GLN A 16 17.74 27.58 9.81
C GLN A 16 18.03 26.54 8.73
N TRP A 17 17.00 26.00 8.08
CA TRP A 17 17.19 25.11 6.93
C TRP A 17 17.92 25.83 5.79
N ARG A 18 17.51 27.06 5.46
CA ARG A 18 18.17 27.87 4.42
C ARG A 18 19.64 28.16 4.73
N SER A 19 20.02 28.34 6.00
CA SER A 19 21.43 28.56 6.35
C SER A 19 22.27 27.27 6.33
N LEU A 20 21.67 26.10 6.58
CA LEU A 20 22.38 24.82 6.73
C LEU A 20 22.21 23.84 5.57
N HIS A 21 21.32 24.09 4.61
CA HIS A 21 21.00 23.11 3.56
C HIS A 21 22.24 22.68 2.76
N GLY A 22 23.16 23.60 2.46
CA GLY A 22 24.41 23.30 1.76
C GLY A 22 25.29 22.28 2.48
N SER A 23 25.47 22.44 3.80
CA SER A 23 26.22 21.47 4.61
C SER A 23 25.47 20.14 4.73
N ASN A 24 24.15 20.17 4.92
CA ASN A 24 23.33 18.95 5.03
C ASN A 24 23.39 18.10 3.75
N PHE A 25 23.36 18.72 2.57
CA PHE A 25 23.53 17.99 1.32
C PHE A 25 24.96 17.46 1.15
N SER A 26 25.97 18.22 1.55
CA SER A 26 27.37 17.75 1.51
C SER A 26 27.57 16.52 2.40
N GLU A 27 27.09 16.55 3.63
CA GLU A 27 27.15 15.43 4.57
C GLU A 27 26.42 14.20 4.03
N TYR A 28 25.23 14.38 3.44
CA TYR A 28 24.50 13.29 2.78
C TYR A 28 25.31 12.64 1.67
N THR A 29 25.92 13.43 0.78
CA THR A 29 26.72 12.90 -0.33
C THR A 29 27.98 12.17 0.12
N GLN A 30 28.45 12.39 1.36
CA GLN A 30 29.70 11.82 1.88
C GLN A 30 29.49 10.66 2.85
N SER A 31 28.61 10.81 3.83
CA SER A 31 28.56 9.91 4.99
C SER A 31 27.18 9.63 5.57
N LYS A 32 26.22 10.55 5.43
CA LYS A 32 24.86 10.35 5.99
C LYS A 32 23.97 9.51 5.06
N SER A 33 23.03 8.79 5.66
CA SER A 33 22.07 7.95 4.93
C SER A 33 20.91 8.76 4.32
N TYR A 34 20.66 9.96 4.86
CA TYR A 34 19.61 10.89 4.46
C TYR A 34 20.08 12.34 4.65
N VAL A 35 19.27 13.32 4.23
CA VAL A 35 19.53 14.75 4.41
C VAL A 35 18.86 15.23 5.71
N PRO A 36 19.61 15.51 6.78
CA PRO A 36 19.04 15.91 8.07
C PRO A 36 18.22 17.19 7.95
N ASN A 37 17.06 17.26 8.61
CA ASN A 37 16.17 18.44 8.61
C ASN A 37 15.54 18.81 7.25
N LEU A 38 15.69 18.00 6.20
CA LEU A 38 15.02 18.22 4.92
C LEU A 38 13.52 17.93 5.07
N LEU A 39 12.69 18.97 4.91
CA LEU A 39 11.24 18.80 4.90
C LEU A 39 10.79 18.02 3.65
N PRO A 40 9.86 17.06 3.77
CA PRO A 40 9.31 16.32 2.64
C PRO A 40 8.80 17.22 1.50
N GLN A 41 8.10 18.30 1.83
CA GLN A 41 7.64 19.28 0.84
C GLN A 41 8.81 19.87 0.05
N ILE A 42 9.87 20.33 0.73
CA ILE A 42 11.05 20.90 0.08
C ILE A 42 11.74 19.85 -0.79
N ALA A 43 11.84 18.61 -0.30
CA ALA A 43 12.44 17.50 -1.03
C ALA A 43 11.75 17.31 -2.39
N THR A 44 10.42 17.17 -2.41
CA THR A 44 9.64 16.99 -3.64
C THR A 44 9.67 18.19 -4.59
N GLN A 45 10.08 19.37 -4.10
CA GLN A 45 10.19 20.61 -4.87
C GLN A 45 11.63 20.93 -5.31
N LEU A 46 12.62 20.08 -5.02
CA LEU A 46 13.97 20.28 -5.50
C LEU A 46 14.00 20.32 -7.04
N ASN A 47 14.72 21.29 -7.59
CA ASN A 47 14.96 21.38 -9.03
C ASN A 47 15.70 20.14 -9.54
N ILE A 48 15.29 19.62 -10.69
CA ILE A 48 15.84 18.40 -11.26
C ILE A 48 17.36 18.39 -11.40
N TYR A 49 17.99 19.49 -11.85
CA TYR A 49 19.43 19.50 -12.13
C TYR A 49 20.24 19.45 -10.83
N SER A 50 19.85 20.26 -9.84
CA SER A 50 20.47 20.22 -8.51
C SER A 50 20.26 18.86 -7.84
N PHE A 51 19.08 18.27 -8.03
CA PHE A 51 18.76 16.97 -7.46
C PHE A 51 19.59 15.84 -8.09
N LEU A 52 19.72 15.82 -9.42
CA LEU A 52 20.55 14.86 -10.13
C LEU A 52 22.04 15.00 -9.76
N ASP A 53 22.54 16.21 -9.56
CA ASP A 53 23.90 16.44 -9.04
C ASP A 53 24.09 15.83 -7.64
N ILE A 54 23.11 15.99 -6.75
CA ILE A 54 23.14 15.36 -5.42
C ILE A 54 23.19 13.83 -5.55
N LEU A 55 22.35 13.23 -6.39
CA LEU A 55 22.36 11.77 -6.60
C LEU A 55 23.68 11.30 -7.22
N LYS A 56 24.19 12.01 -8.22
CA LYS A 56 25.46 11.70 -8.88
C LYS A 56 26.62 11.74 -7.88
N ARG A 57 26.70 12.76 -7.03
CA ARG A 57 27.72 12.84 -5.97
C ARG A 57 27.57 11.74 -4.92
N LYS A 58 26.34 11.32 -4.61
CA LYS A 58 26.07 10.25 -3.64
C LYS A 58 26.44 8.87 -4.17
N LEU A 59 26.10 8.58 -5.42
CA LEU A 59 26.20 7.24 -6.01
C LEU A 59 27.50 7.02 -6.79
N GLY A 60 28.16 8.11 -7.20
CA GLY A 60 29.24 8.06 -8.19
C GLY A 60 28.70 7.94 -9.62
N ASP A 61 29.55 8.24 -10.60
CA ASP A 61 29.17 8.38 -12.01
C ASP A 61 28.59 7.09 -12.60
N GLU A 62 29.26 5.96 -12.41
CA GLU A 62 28.88 4.66 -12.99
C GLU A 62 27.47 4.23 -12.55
N LEU A 63 27.27 4.07 -11.24
CA LEU A 63 25.98 3.66 -10.68
C LEU A 63 24.86 4.67 -10.98
N PHE A 64 25.17 5.97 -10.97
CA PHE A 64 24.20 7.01 -11.33
C PHE A 64 23.69 6.85 -12.77
N PHE A 65 24.58 6.63 -13.73
CA PHE A 65 24.18 6.46 -15.13
C PHE A 65 23.50 5.11 -15.38
N ASP A 66 23.90 4.05 -14.67
CA ASP A 66 23.18 2.77 -14.70
C ASP A 66 21.74 2.91 -14.19
N CYS A 67 21.52 3.72 -13.14
CA CYS A 67 20.18 3.98 -12.64
C CYS A 67 19.27 4.65 -13.67
N LEU A 68 19.83 5.52 -14.54
CA LEU A 68 19.10 6.24 -15.59
C LEU A 68 18.80 5.39 -16.83
N ASN A 69 19.35 4.19 -16.91
CA ASN A 69 19.07 3.26 -18.00
C ASN A 69 17.79 2.45 -17.68
N SER A 70 16.71 2.68 -18.44
CA SER A 70 15.45 1.95 -18.26
C SER A 70 15.53 0.47 -18.66
N GLU A 71 16.58 0.03 -19.35
CA GLU A 71 16.80 -1.36 -19.69
C GLU A 71 17.70 -2.08 -18.67
N ALA A 72 18.34 -1.33 -17.76
CA ALA A 72 19.15 -1.88 -16.68
C ALA A 72 18.29 -2.15 -15.43
N THR A 73 18.72 -3.13 -14.64
CA THR A 73 18.14 -3.42 -13.32
C THR A 73 19.23 -3.31 -12.27
N ILE A 74 19.05 -2.39 -11.33
CA ILE A 74 19.91 -2.31 -10.15
C ILE A 74 19.43 -3.35 -9.13
N PRO A 75 20.30 -4.28 -8.68
CA PRO A 75 19.92 -5.28 -7.69
C PRO A 75 19.43 -4.62 -6.40
N SER A 76 18.35 -5.16 -5.84
CA SER A 76 17.86 -4.76 -4.53
C SER A 76 18.82 -5.16 -3.41
N SER A 77 18.76 -4.46 -2.27
CA SER A 77 19.52 -4.80 -1.06
C SER A 77 19.17 -6.17 -0.49
N VAL A 78 18.03 -6.74 -0.89
CA VAL A 78 17.57 -8.08 -0.48
C VAL A 78 17.72 -9.15 -1.56
N PHE A 79 18.34 -8.84 -2.70
CA PHE A 79 18.47 -9.76 -3.83
C PHE A 79 19.08 -11.13 -3.46
N ASN A 80 20.04 -11.14 -2.53
CA ASN A 80 20.72 -12.36 -2.08
C ASN A 80 20.02 -13.05 -0.87
N LYS A 81 18.83 -12.60 -0.47
CA LYS A 81 18.08 -13.25 0.60
C LYS A 81 17.42 -14.53 0.06
N PRO A 82 17.37 -15.60 0.87
CA PRO A 82 16.82 -16.87 0.42
C PRO A 82 15.30 -16.86 0.31
N ASN A 83 14.63 -15.97 1.04
CA ASN A 83 13.18 -15.87 1.16
C ASN A 83 12.75 -14.45 1.57
N GLY A 84 11.43 -14.23 1.71
CA GLY A 84 10.83 -12.96 2.11
C GLY A 84 10.99 -12.57 3.59
N ASP A 85 11.63 -13.38 4.44
CA ASP A 85 11.64 -13.17 5.91
C ASP A 85 12.27 -11.84 6.34
N TRP A 86 13.06 -11.21 5.46
CA TRP A 86 13.61 -9.87 5.69
C TRP A 86 12.49 -8.83 5.94
N LEU A 87 11.29 -9.03 5.41
CA LEU A 87 10.16 -8.11 5.54
C LEU A 87 9.66 -7.99 6.98
N LYS A 88 9.83 -9.04 7.81
CA LYS A 88 9.49 -9.05 9.25
C LYS A 88 10.26 -8.01 10.07
N LYS A 89 11.25 -7.35 9.46
CA LYS A 89 12.19 -6.43 10.09
C LYS A 89 12.26 -5.08 9.36
N ALA A 90 11.42 -4.87 8.34
CA ALA A 90 11.45 -3.68 7.53
C ALA A 90 10.74 -2.51 8.23
N ASN A 91 11.29 -1.30 8.11
CA ASN A 91 10.58 -0.07 8.49
C ASN A 91 10.15 0.65 7.22
N MET A 92 8.85 0.65 7.01
CA MET A 92 8.24 0.95 5.73
C MET A 92 7.57 2.31 5.72
N VAL A 93 7.66 2.99 4.57
CA VAL A 93 6.86 4.18 4.28
C VAL A 93 5.92 3.92 3.12
N GLY A 94 4.62 4.12 3.35
CA GLY A 94 3.59 4.08 2.31
C GLY A 94 3.52 5.38 1.53
N VAL A 95 3.56 5.31 0.20
CA VAL A 95 3.57 6.48 -0.68
C VAL A 95 2.42 6.39 -1.68
N ASN A 96 1.45 7.30 -1.55
CA ASN A 96 0.52 7.61 -2.63
C ASN A 96 1.22 8.50 -3.67
N VAL A 97 1.48 8.00 -4.87
CA VAL A 97 2.23 8.76 -5.88
C VAL A 97 1.49 10.06 -6.27
N ARG A 98 0.15 10.13 -6.14
CA ARG A 98 -0.61 11.37 -6.36
C ARG A 98 -0.26 12.48 -5.37
N THR A 99 0.14 12.17 -4.14
CA THR A 99 0.51 13.20 -3.15
C THR A 99 1.90 13.78 -3.38
N VAL A 100 2.73 13.08 -4.16
CA VAL A 100 4.05 13.55 -4.62
C VAL A 100 4.07 13.86 -6.13
N ASN A 101 2.92 13.81 -6.78
CA ASN A 101 2.66 14.03 -8.22
C ASN A 101 3.22 12.98 -9.19
N ASN A 102 4.47 12.56 -9.07
CA ASN A 102 5.10 11.66 -10.05
C ASN A 102 6.09 10.68 -9.41
N PHE A 103 6.46 9.63 -10.16
CA PHE A 103 7.38 8.59 -9.66
C PHE A 103 8.75 9.13 -9.26
N PHE A 104 9.31 10.09 -9.97
CA PHE A 104 10.66 10.58 -9.67
C PHE A 104 10.71 11.40 -8.38
N ASN A 105 9.60 12.03 -8.00
CA ASN A 105 9.46 12.68 -6.70
C ASN A 105 9.45 11.70 -5.53
N VAL A 106 9.21 10.40 -5.75
CA VAL A 106 9.44 9.37 -4.73
C VAL A 106 10.93 9.28 -4.39
N VAL A 107 11.81 9.34 -5.40
CA VAL A 107 13.27 9.38 -5.19
C VAL A 107 13.64 10.64 -4.43
N LYS A 108 13.06 11.80 -4.76
CA LYS A 108 13.27 13.05 -4.01
C LYS A 108 12.84 12.92 -2.54
N TYR A 109 11.71 12.29 -2.27
CA TYR A 109 11.22 12.04 -0.91
C TYR A 109 12.14 11.10 -0.12
N ALA A 110 12.75 10.11 -0.79
CA ALA A 110 13.66 9.16 -0.17
C ALA A 110 14.90 9.81 0.51
N LEU A 111 15.27 11.04 0.13
CA LEU A 111 16.34 11.82 0.79
C LEU A 111 15.98 12.21 2.23
N THR A 112 14.71 12.10 2.62
CA THR A 112 14.24 12.39 3.98
C THR A 112 14.24 11.14 4.89
N LEU A 113 14.53 9.97 4.31
CA LEU A 113 14.40 8.67 4.96
C LEU A 113 15.79 8.11 5.33
N PRO A 114 16.15 8.01 6.62
CA PRO A 114 17.36 7.33 7.08
C PRO A 114 17.49 5.88 6.63
N GLU A 115 18.68 5.30 6.84
CA GLU A 115 19.00 3.90 6.58
C GLU A 115 18.02 2.95 7.27
N SER A 116 17.58 3.32 8.47
CA SER A 116 16.61 2.55 9.24
C SER A 116 15.22 2.46 8.61
N GLN A 117 14.78 3.49 7.87
CA GLN A 117 13.57 3.44 7.03
C GLN A 117 13.96 2.93 5.65
N ASN A 118 14.07 1.61 5.59
CA ASN A 118 14.68 0.87 4.49
C ASN A 118 13.69 0.36 3.44
N SER A 119 12.38 0.58 3.61
CA SER A 119 11.38 0.06 2.69
C SER A 119 10.36 1.13 2.27
N ILE A 120 9.98 1.12 1.00
CA ILE A 120 8.96 2.01 0.43
C ILE A 120 7.86 1.15 -0.17
N HIS A 121 6.63 1.34 0.26
CA HIS A 121 5.45 0.75 -0.37
C HIS A 121 4.79 1.78 -1.28
N LEU A 122 4.73 1.50 -2.58
CA LEU A 122 3.94 2.30 -3.51
C LEU A 122 2.49 1.80 -3.49
N LEU A 123 1.57 2.70 -3.13
CA LEU A 123 0.14 2.49 -3.35
C LEU A 123 -0.14 2.23 -4.83
N PRO A 124 -1.34 1.75 -5.20
CA PRO A 124 -1.59 1.20 -6.53
C PRO A 124 -1.18 2.14 -7.68
N ILE A 125 -0.44 1.59 -8.64
CA ILE A 125 0.23 2.33 -9.71
C ILE A 125 -0.48 2.29 -11.06
N TRP A 126 -1.59 1.55 -11.14
CA TRP A 126 -2.30 1.23 -12.39
C TRP A 126 -3.24 2.37 -12.81
N GLU A 127 -3.60 2.41 -14.10
CA GLU A 127 -4.65 3.31 -14.60
C GLU A 127 -5.94 3.16 -13.75
N PRO A 128 -6.47 4.25 -13.18
CA PRO A 128 -7.64 4.19 -12.30
C PRO A 128 -8.96 4.15 -13.09
N GLY A 129 -9.97 3.51 -12.50
CA GLY A 129 -11.32 3.34 -13.05
C GLY A 129 -12.32 4.38 -12.54
N VAL A 130 -13.56 3.95 -12.28
CA VAL A 130 -14.66 4.79 -11.77
C VAL A 130 -14.22 5.62 -10.56
N VAL A 131 -14.72 6.86 -10.48
CA VAL A 131 -14.32 7.92 -9.52
C VAL A 131 -12.81 8.19 -9.46
N ASN A 132 -12.05 7.76 -10.48
CA ASN A 132 -10.59 7.79 -10.51
C ASN A 132 -9.96 7.14 -9.26
N SER A 133 -10.57 6.07 -8.74
CA SER A 133 -10.02 5.30 -7.62
C SER A 133 -8.77 4.54 -8.05
N LEU A 134 -7.67 4.67 -7.30
CA LEU A 134 -6.45 3.88 -7.53
C LEU A 134 -6.67 2.36 -7.31
N TYR A 135 -7.63 1.98 -6.45
CA TYR A 135 -7.93 0.58 -6.16
C TYR A 135 -8.88 -0.06 -7.17
N GLY A 136 -9.56 0.72 -8.02
CA GLY A 136 -10.38 0.21 -9.11
C GLY A 136 -9.61 0.25 -10.43
N LYS A 137 -8.58 -0.59 -10.60
CA LYS A 137 -7.78 -0.55 -11.83
C LYS A 137 -8.63 -0.82 -13.08
N VAL A 138 -8.41 -0.05 -14.14
CA VAL A 138 -9.15 -0.18 -15.41
C VAL A 138 -8.35 -0.92 -16.49
N SER A 139 -7.02 -0.96 -16.35
CA SER A 139 -6.11 -1.69 -17.23
C SER A 139 -4.85 -2.10 -16.45
N TRP A 140 -3.97 -2.86 -17.09
CA TRP A 140 -2.62 -3.17 -16.58
C TRP A 140 -1.57 -2.11 -16.96
N ASN A 141 -1.97 -1.00 -17.58
CA ASN A 141 -1.05 0.09 -17.89
C ASN A 141 -0.75 0.91 -16.64
N ILE A 142 0.45 1.48 -16.60
CA ILE A 142 0.87 2.36 -15.52
C ILE A 142 0.15 3.70 -15.66
N ASN A 143 -0.33 4.24 -14.55
CA ASN A 143 -1.10 5.49 -14.56
C ASN A 143 -0.27 6.65 -15.13
N PRO A 144 -0.68 7.25 -16.26
CA PRO A 144 0.06 8.34 -16.91
C PRO A 144 0.15 9.60 -16.05
N ALA A 145 -0.73 9.76 -15.05
CA ALA A 145 -0.68 10.87 -14.10
C ALA A 145 0.65 10.90 -13.30
N PHE A 146 1.39 9.79 -13.24
CA PHE A 146 2.67 9.69 -12.52
C PHE A 146 3.89 10.03 -13.36
N TYR A 147 3.69 10.53 -14.58
CA TYR A 147 4.74 10.98 -15.48
C TYR A 147 5.37 12.32 -15.03
N SER A 148 6.69 12.40 -15.06
CA SER A 148 7.46 13.62 -14.82
C SER A 148 7.95 14.23 -16.13
N SER A 149 7.31 15.33 -16.54
CA SER A 149 7.80 16.15 -17.66
C SER A 149 9.17 16.75 -17.39
N GLU A 150 9.45 17.09 -16.12
CA GLU A 150 10.75 17.66 -15.69
C GLU A 150 11.88 16.66 -15.94
N LEU A 151 11.69 15.38 -15.59
CA LEU A 151 12.68 14.32 -15.82
C LEU A 151 12.89 14.06 -17.31
N ALA A 152 11.81 14.00 -18.10
CA ALA A 152 11.90 13.77 -19.54
C ALA A 152 12.57 14.93 -20.29
N GLN A 153 12.47 16.17 -19.78
CA GLN A 153 13.22 17.31 -20.32
C GLN A 153 14.73 17.17 -20.06
N ALA A 154 15.12 16.71 -18.87
CA ALA A 154 16.52 16.45 -18.55
C ALA A 154 17.08 15.23 -19.29
N PHE A 155 16.25 14.19 -19.49
CA PHE A 155 16.60 12.94 -20.15
C PHE A 155 15.52 12.52 -21.16
N PRO A 156 15.61 12.96 -22.43
CA PRO A 156 14.57 12.72 -23.45
C PRO A 156 14.24 11.26 -23.75
N HIS A 157 15.11 10.31 -23.41
CA HIS A 157 14.83 8.88 -23.57
C HIS A 157 13.84 8.34 -22.52
N LEU A 158 13.66 9.02 -21.38
CA LEU A 158 12.71 8.70 -20.31
C LEU A 158 11.32 9.29 -20.59
N ASN A 159 10.87 9.13 -21.83
CA ASN A 159 9.67 9.74 -22.42
C ASN A 159 8.36 8.96 -22.21
N SER A 160 8.35 7.98 -21.29
CA SER A 160 7.16 7.21 -20.93
C SER A 160 7.14 6.96 -19.42
N VAL A 161 5.95 6.84 -18.84
CA VAL A 161 5.80 6.62 -17.40
C VAL A 161 6.41 5.30 -16.92
N GLU A 162 6.40 4.26 -17.75
CA GLU A 162 6.99 2.94 -17.46
C GLU A 162 8.51 3.02 -17.30
N LYS A 163 9.19 3.70 -18.24
CA LYS A 163 10.64 3.95 -18.14
C LYS A 163 10.99 4.75 -16.89
N GLN A 164 10.16 5.73 -16.55
CA GLN A 164 10.37 6.52 -15.33
C GLN A 164 10.15 5.72 -14.06
N LEU A 165 9.14 4.84 -14.01
CA LEU A 165 8.96 3.89 -12.90
C LEU A 165 10.19 3.00 -12.75
N LYS A 166 10.70 2.44 -13.85
CA LYS A 166 11.90 1.60 -13.83
C LYS A 166 13.11 2.33 -13.25
N VAL A 167 13.39 3.54 -13.74
CA VAL A 167 14.48 4.38 -13.26
C VAL A 167 14.28 4.79 -11.79
N THR A 168 13.04 5.09 -11.38
CA THR A 168 12.71 5.36 -9.97
C THR A 168 13.08 4.19 -9.08
N ILE A 169 12.72 2.96 -9.44
CA ILE A 169 13.07 1.77 -8.64
C ILE A 169 14.59 1.55 -8.63
N ASN A 170 15.26 1.71 -9.77
CA ASN A 170 16.72 1.61 -9.85
C ASN A 170 17.40 2.58 -8.86
N PHE A 171 16.97 3.85 -8.82
CA PHE A 171 17.50 4.81 -7.86
C PHE A 171 17.17 4.45 -6.41
N ILE A 172 15.97 3.95 -6.12
CA ILE A 172 15.61 3.56 -4.74
C ILE A 172 16.48 2.37 -4.27
N HIS A 173 16.72 1.39 -5.14
CA HIS A 173 17.64 0.28 -4.86
C HIS A 173 19.09 0.75 -4.68
N ALA A 174 19.57 1.65 -5.54
CA ALA A 174 20.91 2.24 -5.41
C ALA A 174 21.08 3.03 -4.11
N LEU A 175 19.99 3.58 -3.56
CA LEU A 175 19.94 4.21 -2.25
C LEU A 175 19.80 3.21 -1.08
N GLY A 176 19.85 1.91 -1.36
CA GLY A 176 19.85 0.82 -0.37
C GLY A 176 18.47 0.46 0.18
N LYS A 177 17.37 0.91 -0.45
CA LYS A 177 16.01 0.68 0.03
C LYS A 177 15.27 -0.32 -0.84
N THR A 178 14.35 -1.06 -0.25
CA THR A 178 13.44 -1.98 -0.95
C THR A 178 12.17 -1.27 -1.41
N VAL A 179 11.54 -1.76 -2.49
CA VAL A 179 10.28 -1.20 -3.02
C VAL A 179 9.21 -2.26 -3.16
N GLY A 180 8.03 -1.99 -2.65
CA GLY A 180 6.86 -2.86 -2.77
C GLY A 180 5.79 -2.28 -3.70
N MET A 181 5.07 -3.18 -4.36
CA MET A 181 3.89 -2.86 -5.15
C MET A 181 2.61 -3.29 -4.45
N ASP A 182 1.52 -2.58 -4.69
CA ASP A 182 0.19 -3.02 -4.28
C ASP A 182 -0.37 -4.07 -5.26
N VAL A 183 -0.80 -5.21 -4.72
CA VAL A 183 -1.39 -6.34 -5.45
C VAL A 183 -2.87 -6.39 -5.12
N ILE A 184 -3.68 -6.10 -6.14
CA ILE A 184 -5.12 -5.91 -6.05
C ILE A 184 -5.82 -7.09 -6.74
N PRO A 185 -6.53 -7.96 -6.01
CA PRO A 185 -7.22 -9.13 -6.55
C PRO A 185 -8.63 -8.80 -7.13
N HIS A 186 -8.88 -7.52 -7.40
CA HIS A 186 -10.10 -6.97 -8.00
C HIS A 186 -9.76 -5.84 -8.99
N CYS A 187 -10.75 -5.41 -9.75
CA CYS A 187 -10.63 -4.31 -10.71
C CYS A 187 -11.96 -3.58 -10.89
N ASP A 188 -11.96 -2.52 -11.70
CA ASP A 188 -13.20 -1.85 -12.13
C ASP A 188 -14.15 -2.82 -12.84
N ARG A 189 -15.47 -2.70 -12.63
CA ARG A 189 -16.49 -3.63 -13.16
C ARG A 189 -16.52 -3.76 -14.68
N PHE A 190 -16.01 -2.77 -15.40
CA PHE A 190 -15.90 -2.78 -16.86
C PHE A 190 -14.48 -2.39 -17.29
N ALA A 191 -13.49 -2.86 -16.54
CA ALA A 191 -12.10 -2.75 -16.90
C ALA A 191 -11.80 -3.47 -18.22
N GLU A 192 -10.69 -3.11 -18.87
CA GLU A 192 -10.30 -3.69 -20.16
C GLU A 192 -10.17 -5.21 -20.10
N MET A 193 -9.57 -5.75 -19.03
CA MET A 193 -9.47 -7.19 -18.83
C MET A 193 -10.81 -7.88 -18.58
N VAL A 194 -11.81 -7.17 -18.05
CA VAL A 194 -13.16 -7.72 -17.84
C VAL A 194 -13.86 -7.92 -19.18
N ILE A 195 -13.72 -6.94 -20.08
CA ILE A 195 -14.36 -6.96 -21.39
C ILE A 195 -13.58 -7.87 -22.37
N SER A 196 -12.25 -7.90 -22.29
CA SER A 196 -11.43 -8.72 -23.18
C SER A 196 -11.37 -10.19 -22.78
N GLN A 197 -11.54 -10.49 -21.48
CA GLN A 197 -11.58 -11.85 -20.94
C GLN A 197 -12.83 -12.06 -20.06
N PRO A 198 -14.05 -12.02 -20.62
CA PRO A 198 -15.27 -12.15 -19.81
C PRO A 198 -15.32 -13.44 -18.98
N VAL A 199 -14.71 -14.52 -19.46
CA VAL A 199 -14.63 -15.83 -18.77
C VAL A 199 -13.94 -15.77 -17.41
N PHE A 200 -13.05 -14.79 -17.18
CA PHE A 200 -12.34 -14.62 -15.91
C PHE A 200 -13.17 -13.95 -14.81
N PHE A 201 -14.43 -13.59 -15.09
CA PHE A 201 -15.30 -12.84 -14.17
C PHE A 201 -16.66 -13.51 -14.02
N GLU A 202 -17.32 -13.21 -12.90
CA GLU A 202 -18.68 -13.65 -12.63
C GLU A 202 -19.68 -12.61 -13.12
N TRP A 203 -20.63 -13.01 -13.96
CA TRP A 203 -21.62 -12.14 -14.57
C TRP A 203 -23.02 -12.44 -14.06
N VAL A 204 -23.85 -11.41 -14.03
CA VAL A 204 -25.31 -11.52 -13.89
C VAL A 204 -25.99 -10.83 -15.05
N ASN A 205 -27.21 -11.26 -15.34
CA ASN A 205 -28.12 -10.51 -16.18
C ASN A 205 -29.26 -9.97 -15.31
N GLN A 206 -29.36 -8.64 -15.23
CA GLN A 206 -30.39 -7.94 -14.48
C GLN A 206 -31.37 -7.24 -15.40
N LYS A 207 -32.60 -7.08 -14.90
CA LYS A 207 -33.61 -6.23 -15.53
C LYS A 207 -34.41 -5.52 -14.45
N GLU A 208 -34.46 -4.19 -14.54
CA GLU A 208 -35.23 -3.31 -13.65
C GLU A 208 -34.89 -3.49 -12.16
N GLY A 209 -33.61 -3.70 -11.85
CA GLY A 209 -33.15 -3.85 -10.47
C GLY A 209 -33.39 -5.24 -9.89
N GLU A 210 -33.54 -6.26 -10.75
CA GLU A 210 -33.67 -7.65 -10.33
C GLU A 210 -32.74 -8.55 -11.16
N ILE A 211 -32.00 -9.44 -10.49
CA ILE A 211 -31.17 -10.46 -11.14
C ILE A 211 -32.10 -11.52 -11.76
N LYS A 212 -32.08 -11.63 -13.10
CA LYS A 212 -32.90 -12.59 -13.86
C LYS A 212 -32.14 -13.86 -14.18
N ARG A 213 -30.86 -13.75 -14.51
CA ARG A 213 -29.97 -14.89 -14.75
C ARG A 213 -28.69 -14.74 -13.96
N PHE A 214 -28.25 -15.85 -13.38
CA PHE A 214 -26.94 -16.04 -12.79
C PHE A 214 -26.48 -17.44 -13.21
N SER A 215 -25.37 -17.53 -13.92
CA SER A 215 -24.82 -18.78 -14.44
C SER A 215 -23.37 -18.59 -14.86
N GLU A 216 -22.61 -19.67 -14.75
CA GLU A 216 -21.23 -19.80 -15.17
C GLU A 216 -20.99 -19.46 -16.65
N ASN A 217 -22.00 -19.58 -17.50
CA ASN A 217 -21.88 -19.42 -18.95
C ASN A 217 -22.28 -18.02 -19.45
N LEU A 218 -22.66 -17.09 -18.56
CA LEU A 218 -23.07 -15.74 -18.97
C LEU A 218 -21.94 -14.94 -19.63
N HIS A 219 -20.69 -15.31 -19.39
CA HIS A 219 -19.54 -14.73 -20.09
C HIS A 219 -19.63 -14.90 -21.62
N LEU A 220 -20.19 -16.02 -22.12
CA LEU A 220 -20.36 -16.28 -23.56
C LEU A 220 -21.30 -15.27 -24.22
N ASP A 221 -22.33 -14.83 -23.49
CA ASP A 221 -23.26 -13.81 -23.96
C ASP A 221 -22.55 -12.45 -24.07
N VAL A 222 -21.65 -12.15 -23.13
CA VAL A 222 -20.82 -10.93 -23.15
C VAL A 222 -19.79 -10.96 -24.27
N GLU A 223 -19.11 -12.10 -24.48
CA GLU A 223 -18.19 -12.30 -25.61
C GLU A 223 -18.89 -12.07 -26.95
N GLU A 224 -20.15 -12.52 -27.09
CA GLU A 224 -20.96 -12.25 -28.28
C GLU A 224 -21.24 -10.74 -28.46
N ILE A 225 -21.58 -10.01 -27.38
CA ILE A 225 -21.79 -8.55 -27.45
C ILE A 225 -20.52 -7.83 -27.92
N VAL A 226 -19.36 -8.20 -27.35
CA VAL A 226 -18.06 -7.62 -27.74
C VAL A 226 -17.75 -7.96 -29.19
N TRP A 227 -17.98 -9.21 -29.62
CA TRP A 227 -17.75 -9.65 -30.99
C TRP A 227 -18.63 -8.91 -32.01
N GLN A 228 -19.93 -8.79 -31.74
CA GLN A 228 -20.85 -8.03 -32.60
C GLN A 228 -20.45 -6.56 -32.69
N TYR A 229 -19.99 -5.97 -31.59
CA TYR A 229 -19.46 -4.62 -31.62
C TYR A 229 -18.22 -4.49 -32.52
N LEU A 230 -17.30 -5.46 -32.50
CA LEU A 230 -16.15 -5.49 -33.42
C LEU A 230 -16.57 -5.65 -34.88
N ILE A 231 -17.60 -6.45 -35.18
CA ILE A 231 -18.15 -6.57 -36.54
C ILE A 231 -18.73 -5.23 -37.00
N GLU A 232 -19.51 -4.56 -36.15
CA GLU A 232 -20.18 -3.31 -36.49
C GLU A 232 -19.22 -2.12 -36.64
N LYS A 233 -18.21 -2.04 -35.76
CA LYS A 233 -17.34 -0.85 -35.64
C LYS A 233 -15.93 -1.07 -36.19
N GLY A 234 -15.57 -2.29 -36.57
CA GLY A 234 -14.19 -2.67 -36.89
C GLY A 234 -13.28 -2.70 -35.65
N SER A 235 -12.01 -3.06 -35.82
CA SER A 235 -11.02 -2.97 -34.75
C SER A 235 -10.68 -1.50 -34.44
N ALA A 236 -10.29 -1.23 -33.19
CA ALA A 236 -9.92 0.12 -32.76
C ALA A 236 -8.68 0.68 -33.49
N HIS A 237 -7.80 -0.20 -33.98
CA HIS A 237 -6.59 0.19 -34.72
C HIS A 237 -6.75 0.04 -36.25
N GLY A 238 -7.97 -0.23 -36.74
CA GLY A 238 -8.33 -0.19 -38.16
C GLY A 238 -7.94 -1.42 -38.99
N GLN A 239 -7.27 -2.43 -38.44
CA GLN A 239 -6.99 -3.68 -39.16
C GLN A 239 -8.17 -4.65 -39.10
N HIS A 240 -8.30 -5.49 -40.12
CA HIS A 240 -9.34 -6.51 -40.18
C HIS A 240 -9.05 -7.67 -39.20
N VAL A 241 -10.05 -8.07 -38.40
CA VAL A 241 -9.95 -9.23 -37.53
C VAL A 241 -10.20 -10.50 -38.35
N SER A 242 -9.16 -11.27 -38.66
CA SER A 242 -9.21 -12.44 -39.55
C SER A 242 -9.38 -13.78 -38.83
N ILE A 243 -9.56 -13.77 -37.51
CA ILE A 243 -9.70 -14.96 -36.67
C ILE A 243 -11.14 -15.19 -36.24
N SER A 244 -11.50 -16.41 -35.86
CA SER A 244 -12.84 -16.73 -35.38
C SER A 244 -13.07 -16.15 -33.98
N LYS A 245 -14.34 -15.93 -33.59
CA LYS A 245 -14.70 -15.51 -32.22
C LYS A 245 -14.10 -16.45 -31.17
N ALA A 246 -14.20 -17.76 -31.40
CA ALA A 246 -13.71 -18.77 -30.46
C ALA A 246 -12.18 -18.73 -30.30
N ASP A 247 -11.44 -18.35 -31.34
CA ASP A 247 -9.99 -18.19 -31.26
C ASP A 247 -9.59 -16.80 -30.72
N PHE A 248 -10.46 -15.80 -30.86
CA PHE A 248 -10.24 -14.45 -30.37
C PHE A 248 -10.29 -14.36 -28.84
N PHE A 249 -11.17 -15.14 -28.19
CA PHE A 249 -11.32 -15.15 -26.73
C PHE A 249 -10.53 -16.26 -26.03
N ASP A 250 -10.02 -17.26 -26.77
CA ASP A 250 -9.22 -18.35 -26.22
C ASP A 250 -7.72 -18.06 -26.36
N LEU A 251 -7.15 -17.36 -25.37
CA LEU A 251 -5.73 -17.01 -25.34
C LEU A 251 -4.81 -18.23 -25.20
N GLU A 252 -5.31 -19.38 -24.71
CA GLU A 252 -4.49 -20.57 -24.49
C GLU A 252 -4.07 -21.23 -25.80
N LYS A 253 -4.85 -21.06 -26.87
CA LYS A 253 -4.48 -21.51 -28.22
C LYS A 253 -3.29 -20.76 -28.80
N GLY A 254 -2.94 -19.58 -28.27
CA GLY A 254 -1.81 -18.78 -28.73
C GLY A 254 -1.96 -18.20 -30.15
N ILE A 255 -3.18 -18.18 -30.72
CA ILE A 255 -3.45 -17.62 -32.04
C ILE A 255 -3.36 -16.08 -32.03
N ILE A 256 -3.80 -15.47 -30.93
CA ILE A 256 -3.67 -14.03 -30.66
C ILE A 256 -3.06 -13.85 -29.28
N THR A 257 -2.19 -12.84 -29.12
CA THR A 257 -1.68 -12.46 -27.81
C THR A 257 -2.69 -11.54 -27.12
N GLU A 258 -2.66 -11.48 -25.79
CA GLU A 258 -3.51 -10.54 -25.06
C GLU A 258 -3.25 -9.08 -25.46
N GLU A 259 -1.99 -8.70 -25.69
CA GLU A 259 -1.64 -7.35 -26.15
C GLU A 259 -2.31 -7.02 -27.48
N GLU A 260 -2.28 -7.95 -28.45
CA GLU A 260 -2.95 -7.76 -29.74
C GLU A 260 -4.47 -7.78 -29.58
N GLN A 261 -5.02 -8.64 -28.72
CA GLN A 261 -6.45 -8.66 -28.40
C GLN A 261 -6.91 -7.31 -27.82
N LEU A 262 -6.22 -6.78 -26.81
CA LEU A 262 -6.50 -5.47 -26.22
C LEU A 262 -6.38 -4.35 -27.26
N LYS A 263 -5.38 -4.42 -28.14
CA LYS A 263 -5.20 -3.46 -29.22
C LYS A 263 -6.30 -3.54 -30.29
N VAL A 264 -6.82 -4.73 -30.60
CA VAL A 264 -8.01 -4.90 -31.46
C VAL A 264 -9.23 -4.24 -30.82
N ILE A 265 -9.46 -4.49 -29.52
CA ILE A 265 -10.68 -4.03 -28.83
C ILE A 265 -10.61 -2.53 -28.55
N PHE A 266 -9.53 -2.06 -27.91
CA PHE A 266 -9.40 -0.72 -27.30
C PHE A 266 -8.46 0.22 -28.05
N GLY A 267 -7.45 -0.30 -28.75
CA GLY A 267 -6.46 0.49 -29.48
C GLY A 267 -5.09 0.50 -28.79
N TYR A 268 -4.20 1.38 -29.26
CA TYR A 268 -2.84 1.49 -28.73
C TYR A 268 -2.83 2.05 -27.31
N SER A 269 -1.95 1.54 -26.44
CA SER A 269 -1.81 2.03 -25.06
C SER A 269 -1.53 3.53 -24.97
N SER A 270 -0.85 4.10 -25.96
CA SER A 270 -0.57 5.54 -26.07
C SER A 270 -1.79 6.40 -26.40
N ASP A 271 -2.89 5.82 -26.92
CA ASP A 271 -4.14 6.54 -27.20
C ASP A 271 -5.14 6.37 -26.04
N ILE A 272 -4.84 7.07 -24.94
CA ILE A 272 -5.61 6.96 -23.68
C ILE A 272 -7.08 7.35 -23.89
N GLU A 273 -7.35 8.44 -24.59
CA GLU A 273 -8.72 8.92 -24.83
C GLU A 273 -9.49 8.03 -25.80
N GLY A 274 -8.83 7.48 -26.83
CA GLY A 274 -9.43 6.49 -27.72
C GLY A 274 -9.81 5.21 -26.97
N ARG A 275 -8.89 4.66 -26.18
CA ARG A 275 -9.13 3.48 -25.33
C ARG A 275 -10.28 3.70 -24.36
N ARG A 276 -10.29 4.84 -23.64
CA ARG A 276 -11.36 5.22 -22.72
C ARG A 276 -12.71 5.26 -23.42
N ARG A 277 -12.80 5.95 -24.57
CA ARG A 277 -14.03 6.07 -25.35
C ARG A 277 -14.56 4.70 -25.77
N ARG A 278 -13.68 3.87 -26.31
CA ARG A 278 -13.98 2.51 -26.78
C ARG A 278 -14.48 1.61 -25.66
N ARG A 279 -13.84 1.66 -24.50
CA ARG A 279 -14.27 0.95 -23.28
C ARG A 279 -15.65 1.40 -22.81
N VAL A 280 -15.88 2.71 -22.75
CA VAL A 280 -17.18 3.28 -22.34
C VAL A 280 -18.30 2.89 -23.32
N GLU A 281 -18.04 2.88 -24.63
CA GLU A 281 -19.02 2.41 -25.63
C GLU A 281 -19.39 0.93 -25.44
N LEU A 282 -18.40 0.06 -25.23
CA LEU A 282 -18.61 -1.36 -24.95
C LEU A 282 -19.36 -1.58 -23.64
N MET A 283 -18.97 -0.88 -22.58
CA MET A 283 -19.68 -0.89 -21.29
C MET A 283 -21.16 -0.55 -21.48
N CYS A 284 -21.47 0.55 -22.19
CA CYS A 284 -22.85 0.94 -22.49
C CYS A 284 -23.63 -0.17 -23.19
N LYS A 285 -23.05 -0.80 -24.23
CA LYS A 285 -23.69 -1.92 -24.94
C LYS A 285 -23.95 -3.14 -24.05
N ILE A 286 -23.01 -3.47 -23.17
CA ILE A 286 -23.14 -4.60 -22.24
C ILE A 286 -24.26 -4.34 -21.24
N ILE A 287 -24.31 -3.13 -20.66
CA ILE A 287 -25.34 -2.69 -19.71
C ILE A 287 -26.73 -2.64 -20.37
N GLU A 288 -26.84 -2.16 -21.62
CA GLU A 288 -28.09 -2.12 -22.37
C GLU A 288 -28.72 -3.50 -22.56
N GLN A 289 -27.90 -4.54 -22.65
CA GLN A 289 -28.33 -5.94 -22.71
C GLN A 289 -28.59 -6.55 -21.32
N GLY A 290 -28.44 -5.75 -20.25
CA GLY A 290 -28.69 -6.11 -18.86
C GLY A 290 -27.53 -6.84 -18.19
N TYR A 291 -26.34 -6.90 -18.78
CA TYR A 291 -25.20 -7.61 -18.18
C TYR A 291 -24.35 -6.71 -17.31
N GLU A 292 -23.94 -7.25 -16.17
CA GLU A 292 -22.98 -6.62 -15.28
C GLU A 292 -22.23 -7.68 -14.47
N THR A 293 -21.01 -7.35 -14.04
CA THR A 293 -20.22 -8.25 -13.20
C THR A 293 -20.69 -8.22 -11.75
N LEU A 294 -20.51 -9.31 -11.02
CA LEU A 294 -20.74 -9.31 -9.57
C LEU A 294 -19.74 -8.40 -8.86
N PRO A 295 -20.20 -7.60 -7.88
CA PRO A 295 -19.32 -6.70 -7.17
C PRO A 295 -18.39 -7.46 -6.21
N MET A 296 -17.24 -6.84 -5.91
CA MET A 296 -16.35 -7.29 -4.85
C MET A 296 -17.01 -7.09 -3.47
N THR A 297 -16.70 -7.97 -2.52
CA THR A 297 -17.27 -8.00 -1.18
C THR A 297 -16.17 -8.10 -0.13
N MET A 298 -16.42 -7.64 1.09
CA MET A 298 -15.53 -7.80 2.24
C MET A 298 -16.31 -8.22 3.48
N ALA A 299 -15.66 -9.05 4.29
CA ALA A 299 -16.14 -9.66 5.53
C ALA A 299 -17.32 -10.62 5.34
N PRO A 300 -17.53 -11.58 6.26
CA PRO A 300 -18.66 -12.49 6.21
C PRO A 300 -20.03 -11.77 6.19
N PRO A 301 -21.03 -12.31 5.48
CA PRO A 301 -20.86 -13.31 4.42
C PRO A 301 -20.18 -12.68 3.18
N TYR A 302 -19.43 -13.48 2.42
CA TYR A 302 -18.77 -13.02 1.19
C TYR A 302 -19.62 -13.19 -0.09
N ARG A 303 -20.78 -13.84 0.06
CA ARG A 303 -21.65 -14.34 -1.01
C ARG A 303 -23.12 -14.20 -0.56
N GLY A 304 -24.07 -14.36 -1.49
CA GLY A 304 -25.50 -14.15 -1.23
C GLY A 304 -25.89 -12.69 -1.38
N LEU A 305 -26.00 -12.22 -2.63
CA LEU A 305 -26.27 -10.83 -2.97
C LEU A 305 -27.63 -10.67 -3.67
N HIS A 306 -28.27 -9.53 -3.46
CA HIS A 306 -29.39 -9.08 -4.28
C HIS A 306 -29.23 -7.60 -4.65
N ILE A 307 -30.03 -7.17 -5.62
CA ILE A 307 -30.07 -5.77 -6.05
C ILE A 307 -31.15 -5.04 -5.27
N ASN A 308 -30.81 -3.88 -4.70
CA ASN A 308 -31.79 -2.97 -4.10
C ASN A 308 -32.43 -2.10 -5.20
N LYS A 309 -33.61 -2.51 -5.69
CA LYS A 309 -34.34 -1.80 -6.74
C LYS A 309 -34.71 -0.34 -6.42
N ASN A 310 -34.70 0.04 -5.14
CA ASN A 310 -35.08 1.38 -4.69
C ASN A 310 -33.86 2.30 -4.47
N ARG A 311 -32.65 1.76 -4.54
CA ARG A 311 -31.42 2.50 -4.26
C ARG A 311 -30.48 2.37 -5.46
N PHE A 312 -30.33 3.48 -6.18
CA PHE A 312 -29.48 3.56 -7.35
C PHE A 312 -28.93 4.97 -7.52
N GLU A 313 -27.79 5.06 -8.18
CA GLU A 313 -27.23 6.31 -8.68
C GLU A 313 -27.44 6.41 -10.20
N LEU A 314 -27.60 7.63 -10.71
CA LEU A 314 -27.61 7.88 -12.15
C LEU A 314 -26.25 8.43 -12.56
N ASP A 315 -25.65 7.85 -13.58
CA ASP A 315 -24.47 8.45 -14.19
C ASP A 315 -24.83 9.57 -15.18
N ASP A 316 -23.81 10.26 -15.70
CA ASP A 316 -23.95 11.35 -16.67
C ASP A 316 -24.66 10.93 -17.97
N LYS A 317 -24.76 9.63 -18.25
CA LYS A 317 -25.46 9.06 -19.42
C LYS A 317 -26.88 8.58 -19.08
N GLY A 318 -27.30 8.69 -17.83
CA GLY A 318 -28.61 8.29 -17.34
C GLY A 318 -28.74 6.79 -17.06
N TYR A 319 -27.64 6.02 -17.03
CA TYR A 319 -27.71 4.63 -16.60
C TYR A 319 -27.93 4.55 -15.09
N LYS A 320 -28.77 3.61 -14.68
CA LYS A 320 -29.03 3.30 -13.27
C LYS A 320 -28.01 2.30 -12.76
N TRP A 321 -27.22 2.74 -11.80
CA TRP A 321 -26.28 1.93 -11.05
C TRP A 321 -26.94 1.53 -9.74
N TYR A 322 -27.57 0.36 -9.72
CA TYR A 322 -28.23 -0.14 -8.53
C TYR A 322 -27.22 -0.58 -7.47
N ASP A 323 -27.57 -0.35 -6.22
CA ASP A 323 -26.80 -0.87 -5.10
C ASP A 323 -27.05 -2.37 -4.91
N TYR A 324 -25.97 -3.07 -4.60
CA TYR A 324 -25.99 -4.48 -4.22
C TYR A 324 -25.93 -4.60 -2.70
N GLU A 325 -26.76 -5.49 -2.15
CA GLU A 325 -26.86 -5.76 -0.72
C GLU A 325 -26.75 -7.27 -0.45
N PHE A 326 -26.33 -7.64 0.75
CA PHE A 326 -26.34 -9.04 1.18
C PHE A 326 -27.73 -9.48 1.57
N ASP A 327 -28.04 -10.75 1.33
CA ASP A 327 -29.28 -11.37 1.81
C ASP A 327 -29.30 -11.46 3.35
N ALA A 328 -28.12 -11.64 3.97
CA ALA A 328 -27.95 -11.74 5.42
C ALA A 328 -26.65 -11.04 5.88
N PRO A 329 -26.60 -9.70 5.89
CA PRO A 329 -25.40 -8.97 6.27
C PRO A 329 -25.08 -9.13 7.77
N GLU A 330 -23.80 -9.18 8.08
CA GLU A 330 -23.23 -9.03 9.41
C GLU A 330 -22.61 -7.62 9.58
N TYR A 331 -22.03 -7.37 10.76
CA TYR A 331 -21.55 -6.04 11.16
C TYR A 331 -20.55 -5.41 10.17
N MET A 332 -19.59 -6.21 9.69
CA MET A 332 -18.53 -5.74 8.79
C MET A 332 -18.80 -5.98 7.31
N SER A 333 -19.93 -6.61 6.94
CA SER A 333 -20.19 -6.94 5.53
C SER A 333 -20.27 -5.69 4.68
N ARG A 334 -19.46 -5.60 3.62
CA ARG A 334 -19.48 -4.50 2.67
C ARG A 334 -19.51 -5.03 1.24
N VAL A 335 -20.26 -4.33 0.39
CA VAL A 335 -20.26 -4.53 -1.06
C VAL A 335 -19.62 -3.31 -1.72
N PHE A 336 -18.61 -3.54 -2.54
CA PHE A 336 -17.93 -2.49 -3.30
C PHE A 336 -18.52 -2.42 -4.71
N GLY A 337 -19.62 -1.68 -4.85
CA GLY A 337 -20.39 -1.56 -6.09
C GLY A 337 -19.60 -1.19 -7.36
N PRO A 338 -18.49 -0.42 -7.30
CA PRO A 338 -17.67 -0.13 -8.49
C PRO A 338 -16.63 -1.21 -8.86
N LEU A 339 -16.38 -2.18 -7.98
CA LEU A 339 -15.29 -3.15 -8.11
C LEU A 339 -15.85 -4.52 -8.44
N THR A 340 -15.12 -5.33 -9.21
CA THR A 340 -15.42 -6.74 -9.45
C THR A 340 -14.22 -7.64 -9.12
N ARG A 341 -14.52 -8.89 -8.80
CA ARG A 341 -13.54 -9.92 -8.44
C ARG A 341 -13.31 -10.89 -9.59
N TYR A 342 -12.10 -11.43 -9.65
CA TYR A 342 -11.81 -12.57 -10.51
C TYR A 342 -12.57 -13.82 -10.06
N ARG A 343 -12.99 -14.62 -11.03
CA ARG A 343 -13.64 -15.90 -10.86
C ARG A 343 -12.58 -16.99 -10.68
N PHE A 344 -12.05 -17.13 -9.47
CA PHE A 344 -11.04 -18.16 -9.16
C PHE A 344 -11.61 -19.58 -9.04
N TYR A 345 -12.92 -19.70 -8.78
CA TYR A 345 -13.64 -20.96 -8.66
C TYR A 345 -14.99 -20.87 -9.39
N ASN A 346 -15.58 -22.02 -9.63
CA ASN A 346 -16.93 -22.17 -10.13
C ASN A 346 -17.98 -21.94 -9.04
N SER A 347 -19.19 -21.57 -9.46
CA SER A 347 -20.37 -21.41 -8.60
C SER A 347 -21.57 -22.01 -9.33
N PRO A 348 -21.76 -23.34 -9.25
CA PRO A 348 -22.86 -23.99 -9.90
C PRO A 348 -24.13 -23.67 -9.13
N ASN A 349 -25.02 -22.90 -9.75
CA ASN A 349 -26.40 -22.62 -9.32
C ASN A 349 -26.60 -21.34 -8.49
N LYS A 350 -27.88 -21.09 -8.15
CA LYS A 350 -28.38 -19.92 -7.41
C LYS A 350 -27.94 -19.85 -5.94
N SER A 351 -27.12 -20.79 -5.44
CA SER A 351 -26.72 -20.83 -4.02
C SER A 351 -25.63 -19.83 -3.66
N TRP A 352 -24.96 -19.22 -4.66
CA TRP A 352 -23.82 -18.32 -4.48
C TRP A 352 -22.55 -18.96 -3.90
N GLU A 353 -22.58 -20.27 -3.64
CA GLU A 353 -21.48 -21.03 -3.05
C GLU A 353 -20.40 -21.32 -4.10
N LEU A 354 -19.14 -21.34 -3.67
CA LEU A 354 -17.99 -21.65 -4.52
C LEU A 354 -17.61 -23.12 -4.37
N GLU A 355 -17.31 -23.77 -5.50
CA GLU A 355 -16.70 -25.11 -5.52
C GLU A 355 -15.19 -25.01 -5.33
N PHE A 356 -14.74 -24.92 -4.07
CA PHE A 356 -13.32 -24.79 -3.74
C PHE A 356 -12.44 -25.97 -4.19
N ASP A 357 -13.04 -27.14 -4.46
CA ASP A 357 -12.35 -28.33 -5.00
C ASP A 357 -12.19 -28.29 -6.53
N LYS A 358 -12.79 -27.29 -7.20
CA LYS A 358 -12.69 -27.07 -8.65
C LYS A 358 -12.19 -25.65 -8.96
N PRO A 359 -10.92 -25.35 -8.67
CA PRO A 359 -10.31 -24.08 -9.06
C PRO A 359 -10.30 -23.93 -10.58
N LEU A 360 -10.13 -22.70 -11.06
CA LEU A 360 -9.95 -22.36 -12.47
C LEU A 360 -8.51 -21.94 -12.76
N PRO A 361 -7.55 -22.88 -12.97
CA PRO A 361 -6.12 -22.59 -13.00
C PRO A 361 -5.72 -21.49 -14.00
N ASN A 362 -6.44 -21.35 -15.10
CA ASN A 362 -6.20 -20.30 -16.09
C ASN A 362 -6.37 -18.88 -15.52
N VAL A 363 -7.37 -18.66 -14.64
CA VAL A 363 -7.61 -17.36 -13.99
C VAL A 363 -6.52 -17.06 -12.95
N TRP A 364 -6.14 -18.07 -12.17
CA TRP A 364 -5.04 -17.97 -11.20
C TRP A 364 -3.70 -17.66 -11.88
N ASN A 365 -3.38 -18.40 -12.94
CA ASN A 365 -2.17 -18.20 -13.74
C ASN A 365 -2.17 -16.83 -14.42
N TYR A 366 -3.31 -16.36 -14.92
CA TYR A 366 -3.41 -15.04 -15.56
C TYR A 366 -2.99 -13.92 -14.61
N ILE A 367 -3.57 -13.85 -13.40
CA ILE A 367 -3.25 -12.79 -12.44
C ILE A 367 -1.80 -12.92 -11.92
N ALA A 368 -1.34 -14.14 -11.64
CA ALA A 368 0.03 -14.39 -11.19
C ALA A 368 1.06 -13.96 -12.24
N LYS A 369 0.81 -14.28 -13.51
CA LYS A 369 1.66 -13.85 -14.62
C LYS A 369 1.74 -12.33 -14.73
N LYS A 370 0.62 -11.61 -14.62
CA LYS A 370 0.61 -10.13 -14.68
C LYS A 370 1.48 -9.48 -13.62
N TYR A 371 1.39 -9.95 -12.38
CA TYR A 371 2.24 -9.43 -11.30
C TYR A 371 3.70 -9.90 -11.41
N THR A 372 3.94 -11.11 -11.92
CA THR A 372 5.30 -11.60 -12.19
C THR A 372 5.98 -10.80 -13.29
N ASP A 373 5.28 -10.50 -14.38
CA ASP A 373 5.79 -9.67 -15.48
C ASP A 373 6.09 -8.25 -14.96
N CYS A 374 5.23 -7.70 -14.09
CA CYS A 374 5.47 -6.43 -13.41
C CYS A 374 6.73 -6.48 -12.53
N GLN A 375 6.87 -7.52 -11.71
CA GLN A 375 8.02 -7.71 -10.84
C GLN A 375 9.31 -7.86 -11.67
N ALA A 376 9.31 -8.69 -12.70
CA ALA A 376 10.46 -8.90 -13.58
C ALA A 376 10.87 -7.62 -14.32
N LYS A 377 9.88 -6.86 -14.81
CA LYS A 377 10.12 -5.61 -15.53
C LYS A 377 10.71 -4.53 -14.63
N TYR A 378 10.12 -4.31 -13.46
CA TYR A 378 10.45 -3.15 -12.64
C TYR A 378 11.41 -3.45 -11.48
N GLY A 379 11.38 -4.67 -10.94
CA GLY A 379 12.26 -5.13 -9.87
C GLY A 379 11.69 -4.99 -8.46
N PHE A 380 10.36 -4.98 -8.28
CA PHE A 380 9.75 -4.91 -6.95
C PHE A 380 10.22 -6.07 -6.04
N ASP A 381 10.36 -5.77 -4.75
CA ASP A 381 10.89 -6.69 -3.73
C ASP A 381 9.81 -7.39 -2.92
N PHE A 382 8.64 -6.78 -2.82
CA PHE A 382 7.52 -7.34 -2.06
C PHE A 382 6.19 -6.87 -2.64
N MET A 383 5.13 -7.55 -2.23
CA MET A 383 3.76 -7.11 -2.45
C MET A 383 3.11 -6.68 -1.13
N ARG A 384 2.34 -5.59 -1.17
CA ARG A 384 1.20 -5.46 -0.26
C ARG A 384 0.02 -6.15 -0.91
N GLY A 385 -0.58 -7.14 -0.27
CA GLY A 385 -1.82 -7.74 -0.76
C GLY A 385 -3.02 -6.99 -0.21
N ASP A 386 -3.76 -6.32 -1.09
CA ASP A 386 -4.99 -5.60 -0.79
C ASP A 386 -6.10 -6.57 -0.38
N MET A 387 -6.84 -6.23 0.68
CA MET A 387 -7.91 -7.05 1.26
C MET A 387 -7.50 -8.53 1.35
N ALA A 388 -6.61 -8.88 2.29
CA ALA A 388 -6.02 -10.22 2.41
C ALA A 388 -7.01 -11.36 2.73
N HIS A 389 -8.32 -11.16 2.52
CA HIS A 389 -9.42 -12.10 2.67
C HIS A 389 -10.24 -12.16 1.37
N VAL A 390 -9.61 -12.51 0.25
CA VAL A 390 -10.22 -12.32 -1.08
C VAL A 390 -11.42 -13.25 -1.32
N GLN A 391 -11.24 -14.54 -1.00
CA GLN A 391 -12.28 -15.57 -1.12
C GLN A 391 -12.13 -16.62 -0.01
N PRO A 392 -12.32 -16.23 1.27
CA PRO A 392 -12.16 -17.15 2.37
C PRO A 392 -13.23 -18.23 2.33
N ARG A 393 -12.87 -19.42 2.82
CA ARG A 393 -13.77 -20.56 2.89
C ARG A 393 -14.71 -20.41 4.09
N PRO A 394 -16.04 -20.63 3.95
CA PRO A 394 -16.99 -20.49 5.07
C PRO A 394 -16.65 -21.33 6.31
N SER A 395 -16.00 -22.48 6.12
CA SER A 395 -15.53 -23.35 7.19
C SER A 395 -14.25 -22.88 7.89
N GLY A 396 -13.69 -21.73 7.49
CA GLY A 396 -12.39 -21.24 7.95
C GLY A 396 -11.21 -21.87 7.20
N VAL A 397 -10.04 -21.84 7.84
CA VAL A 397 -8.79 -22.41 7.30
C VAL A 397 -8.89 -23.95 7.28
N PRO A 398 -8.66 -24.62 6.13
CA PRO A 398 -8.67 -26.08 6.06
C PRO A 398 -7.43 -26.68 6.72
N ASP A 399 -7.51 -27.95 7.13
CA ASP A 399 -6.38 -28.69 7.71
C ASP A 399 -5.21 -28.85 6.72
N GLU A 400 -5.52 -29.02 5.43
CA GLU A 400 -4.55 -29.07 4.34
C GLU A 400 -4.67 -27.83 3.45
N ILE A 401 -3.58 -27.06 3.36
CA ILE A 401 -3.52 -25.84 2.54
C ILE A 401 -3.13 -26.20 1.10
N SER A 402 -4.11 -26.25 0.20
CA SER A 402 -3.87 -26.46 -1.23
C SER A 402 -3.18 -25.26 -1.90
N GLU A 403 -2.59 -25.48 -3.08
CA GLU A 403 -2.04 -24.42 -3.94
C GLU A 403 -3.08 -23.31 -4.23
N TYR A 404 -4.30 -23.71 -4.58
CA TYR A 404 -5.44 -22.82 -4.80
C TYR A 404 -6.20 -22.58 -3.50
N TYR A 405 -5.53 -22.05 -2.48
CA TYR A 405 -6.19 -21.64 -1.24
C TYR A 405 -6.56 -20.15 -1.28
N ASP A 406 -5.56 -19.30 -1.57
CA ASP A 406 -5.70 -17.84 -1.61
C ASP A 406 -4.90 -17.25 -2.79
N PRO A 407 -5.48 -16.33 -3.58
CA PRO A 407 -4.83 -15.77 -4.77
C PRO A 407 -3.59 -14.93 -4.46
N LEU A 408 -3.50 -14.27 -3.30
CA LEU A 408 -2.34 -13.47 -2.93
C LEU A 408 -1.14 -14.37 -2.60
N ARG A 409 -1.38 -15.48 -1.87
CA ARG A 409 -0.38 -16.53 -1.66
C ARG A 409 0.10 -17.09 -3.01
N TYR A 410 -0.82 -17.42 -3.89
CA TYR A 410 -0.50 -17.97 -5.20
C TYR A 410 0.39 -17.03 -6.02
N ILE A 411 0.05 -15.73 -6.06
CA ILE A 411 0.86 -14.70 -6.74
C ILE A 411 2.27 -14.64 -6.13
N LYS A 412 2.39 -14.58 -4.80
CA LYS A 412 3.69 -14.53 -4.12
C LYS A 412 4.54 -15.74 -4.47
N ASN A 413 4.00 -16.95 -4.34
CA ASN A 413 4.75 -18.19 -4.60
C ASN A 413 5.16 -18.28 -6.07
N TYR A 414 4.28 -17.90 -7.00
CA TYR A 414 4.59 -17.87 -8.43
C TYR A 414 5.76 -16.93 -8.78
N ILE A 415 5.83 -15.76 -8.14
CA ILE A 415 6.97 -14.82 -8.30
C ILE A 415 8.24 -15.42 -7.67
N SER A 416 8.14 -15.88 -6.42
CA SER A 416 9.28 -16.42 -5.68
C SER A 416 9.94 -17.59 -6.39
N GLU A 417 9.16 -18.51 -6.95
CA GLU A 417 9.66 -19.69 -7.65
C GLU A 417 10.28 -19.38 -9.01
N LYS A 418 9.83 -18.33 -9.70
CA LYS A 418 10.30 -18.03 -11.06
C LYS A 418 11.54 -17.18 -11.12
N ASN A 419 11.65 -16.13 -10.32
CA ASN A 419 12.67 -15.12 -10.55
C ASN A 419 13.15 -14.37 -9.30
N ALA A 420 12.39 -14.35 -8.20
CA ALA A 420 12.77 -13.58 -7.01
C ALA A 420 12.48 -14.35 -5.72
N PRO A 421 13.32 -15.32 -5.30
CA PRO A 421 13.12 -16.08 -4.07
C PRO A 421 12.92 -15.20 -2.83
N TYR A 422 13.55 -14.03 -2.80
CA TYR A 422 13.42 -13.03 -1.75
C TYR A 422 12.08 -12.26 -1.74
N PHE A 423 11.18 -12.48 -2.70
CA PHE A 423 9.94 -11.72 -2.80
C PHE A 423 9.03 -11.98 -1.61
N ALA A 424 8.61 -10.91 -0.92
CA ALA A 424 7.86 -11.00 0.33
C ALA A 424 6.40 -10.54 0.20
N PHE A 425 5.55 -10.93 1.16
CA PHE A 425 4.14 -10.60 1.24
C PHE A 425 3.81 -9.87 2.55
N TYR A 426 3.41 -8.61 2.37
CA TYR A 426 2.83 -7.75 3.40
C TYR A 426 1.30 -7.77 3.30
N ALA A 427 0.61 -8.49 4.19
CA ALA A 427 -0.84 -8.63 4.15
C ALA A 427 -1.55 -7.38 4.67
N GLU A 428 -2.53 -6.86 3.92
CA GLU A 428 -3.50 -5.91 4.46
C GLU A 428 -4.57 -6.66 5.26
N THR A 429 -4.36 -6.71 6.57
CA THR A 429 -5.36 -7.16 7.53
C THR A 429 -5.27 -6.32 8.81
N PHE A 430 -6.35 -6.32 9.59
CA PHE A 430 -6.49 -5.53 10.80
C PHE A 430 -6.39 -6.35 12.10
N LEU A 431 -6.06 -7.65 12.04
CA LEU A 431 -6.03 -8.54 13.21
C LEU A 431 -7.32 -8.44 14.06
N ALA A 432 -8.45 -8.40 13.37
CA ALA A 432 -9.79 -8.36 13.90
C ALA A 432 -10.14 -9.67 14.65
N PRO A 433 -11.16 -9.63 15.53
CA PRO A 433 -11.64 -10.81 16.21
C PRO A 433 -12.16 -11.88 15.24
N ASP A 434 -12.17 -13.13 15.72
CA ASP A 434 -12.63 -14.31 14.98
C ASP A 434 -14.00 -14.09 14.34
N GLY A 435 -14.13 -14.46 13.06
CA GLY A 435 -15.39 -14.35 12.33
C GLY A 435 -15.78 -12.94 11.88
N ILE A 436 -15.08 -11.88 12.31
CA ILE A 436 -15.50 -10.50 12.02
C ILE A 436 -15.06 -10.04 10.63
N MET A 437 -13.78 -10.22 10.30
CA MET A 437 -13.23 -9.84 8.98
C MET A 437 -13.05 -11.04 8.07
N SER A 438 -12.81 -12.23 8.60
CA SER A 438 -12.67 -13.47 7.83
C SER A 438 -13.41 -14.60 8.55
N TYR A 439 -13.63 -15.73 7.88
CA TYR A 439 -14.18 -16.92 8.52
C TYR A 439 -13.11 -17.57 9.41
N GLY A 440 -13.44 -17.78 10.70
CA GLY A 440 -12.50 -18.36 11.67
C GLY A 440 -11.47 -17.34 12.19
N LYS A 441 -10.30 -17.84 12.59
CA LYS A 441 -9.21 -17.04 13.16
C LYS A 441 -8.36 -16.42 12.08
N GLU A 442 -8.12 -15.11 12.19
CA GLU A 442 -7.32 -14.38 11.20
C GLU A 442 -5.83 -14.76 11.24
N ALA A 443 -5.30 -15.10 12.42
CA ALA A 443 -3.91 -15.56 12.55
C ALA A 443 -3.66 -16.89 11.81
N ASP A 444 -4.60 -17.83 11.89
CA ASP A 444 -4.52 -19.11 11.17
C ASP A 444 -4.52 -18.85 9.65
N HIS A 445 -5.35 -17.91 9.19
CA HIS A 445 -5.41 -17.53 7.78
C HIS A 445 -4.09 -16.90 7.32
N LEU A 446 -3.52 -15.97 8.10
CA LEU A 446 -2.24 -15.34 7.82
C LEU A 446 -1.07 -16.33 7.69
N ASN A 447 -1.03 -17.34 8.56
CA ASN A 447 -0.07 -18.44 8.43
C ASN A 447 -0.32 -19.25 7.14
N ALA A 448 -1.58 -19.57 6.85
CA ALA A 448 -1.96 -20.36 5.68
C ALA A 448 -1.66 -19.66 4.34
N ILE A 449 -1.75 -18.33 4.29
CA ILE A 449 -1.39 -17.55 3.09
C ILE A 449 0.10 -17.21 3.01
N GLU A 450 0.92 -17.69 3.96
CA GLU A 450 2.37 -17.49 4.00
C GLU A 450 2.79 -16.00 3.96
N ALA A 451 2.02 -15.14 4.63
CA ALA A 451 2.39 -13.73 4.77
C ALA A 451 3.59 -13.59 5.71
N GLU A 452 4.63 -12.85 5.30
CA GLU A 452 5.75 -12.59 6.20
C GLU A 452 5.39 -11.52 7.25
N ALA A 453 4.59 -10.53 6.89
CA ALA A 453 4.13 -9.51 7.82
C ALA A 453 2.70 -9.03 7.51
N THR A 454 2.05 -8.42 8.50
CA THR A 454 0.69 -7.87 8.36
C THR A 454 0.59 -6.43 8.86
N LEU A 455 -0.27 -5.64 8.23
CA LEU A 455 -0.50 -4.23 8.56
C LEU A 455 -0.98 -4.02 9.99
N GLY A 456 -1.97 -4.77 10.44
CA GLY A 456 -2.62 -4.52 11.73
C GLY A 456 -3.42 -3.21 11.78
N ASP A 457 -3.80 -2.83 13.01
CA ASP A 457 -4.80 -1.83 13.36
C ASP A 457 -4.42 -0.94 14.56
N LEU A 458 -3.16 -0.96 15.03
CA LEU A 458 -2.69 -0.09 16.13
C LEU A 458 -2.89 1.41 15.85
N GLN A 459 -2.88 1.82 14.59
CA GLN A 459 -3.15 3.17 14.10
C GLN A 459 -4.63 3.60 14.28
N SER A 460 -5.53 2.66 14.54
CA SER A 460 -6.96 2.91 14.73
C SER A 460 -7.35 3.05 16.21
N THR A 461 -6.40 3.40 17.07
CA THR A 461 -6.63 3.53 18.52
C THR A 461 -5.91 4.76 19.07
N VAL A 462 -6.43 5.32 20.17
CA VAL A 462 -5.73 6.40 20.89
C VAL A 462 -4.50 5.82 21.58
N PHE A 463 -3.32 6.41 21.38
CA PHE A 463 -2.08 5.93 21.98
C PHE A 463 -2.19 5.87 23.52
N GLY A 464 -1.77 4.75 24.10
CA GLY A 464 -1.77 4.57 25.55
C GLY A 464 -3.12 4.23 26.18
N SER A 465 -4.20 4.18 25.39
CA SER A 465 -5.50 3.71 25.86
C SER A 465 -5.43 2.24 26.30
N TYR A 466 -6.45 1.78 27.03
CA TYR A 466 -6.58 0.36 27.35
C TYR A 466 -6.58 -0.51 26.09
N GLU A 467 -7.36 -0.13 25.08
CA GLU A 467 -7.44 -0.84 23.79
C GLU A 467 -6.08 -0.89 23.09
N PHE A 468 -5.31 0.21 23.06
CA PHE A 468 -3.98 0.23 22.48
C PHE A 468 -3.03 -0.75 23.19
N ARG A 469 -3.07 -0.79 24.52
CA ARG A 469 -2.21 -1.66 25.35
C ARG A 469 -2.55 -3.14 25.19
N GLU A 470 -3.84 -3.46 25.10
CA GLU A 470 -4.34 -4.80 24.82
C GLU A 470 -3.90 -5.28 23.43
N LYS A 471 -4.10 -4.45 22.39
CA LYS A 471 -3.65 -4.78 21.03
C LYS A 471 -2.14 -4.93 20.94
N LEU A 472 -1.37 -4.04 21.57
CA LEU A 472 0.09 -4.17 21.60
C LEU A 472 0.53 -5.46 22.30
N SER A 473 -0.14 -5.85 23.39
CA SER A 473 0.09 -7.15 24.05
C SER A 473 -0.18 -8.31 23.10
N ASN A 474 -1.31 -8.25 22.38
CA ASN A 474 -1.69 -9.27 21.42
C ASN A 474 -0.66 -9.37 20.28
N TYR A 475 -0.12 -8.26 19.80
CA TYR A 475 0.90 -8.27 18.74
C TYR A 475 2.18 -8.95 19.19
N ILE A 476 2.58 -8.76 20.45
CA ILE A 476 3.74 -9.44 21.06
C ILE A 476 3.50 -10.94 21.14
N THR A 477 2.29 -11.37 21.50
CA THR A 477 1.93 -12.79 21.51
C THR A 477 1.94 -13.36 20.09
N LEU A 478 1.23 -12.71 19.16
CA LEU A 478 1.12 -13.15 17.77
C LEU A 478 2.48 -13.27 17.10
N GLY A 479 3.34 -12.26 17.22
CA GLY A 479 4.68 -12.27 16.61
C GLY A 479 5.65 -13.30 17.21
N LYS A 480 5.34 -13.88 18.38
CA LYS A 480 6.10 -14.98 18.99
C LYS A 480 5.56 -16.35 18.60
N GLU A 481 4.24 -16.47 18.45
CA GLU A 481 3.55 -17.74 18.29
C GLU A 481 3.28 -18.10 16.82
N ASN A 482 3.42 -17.14 15.89
CA ASN A 482 3.06 -17.31 14.49
C ASN A 482 4.26 -17.14 13.56
N SER A 483 4.08 -17.59 12.31
CA SER A 483 5.09 -17.46 11.26
C SER A 483 5.17 -16.05 10.67
N PHE A 484 4.15 -15.20 10.87
CA PHE A 484 4.10 -13.82 10.40
C PHE A 484 4.43 -12.83 11.52
N SER A 485 4.81 -11.59 11.15
CA SER A 485 5.03 -10.51 12.12
C SER A 485 3.98 -9.39 11.99
N PRO A 486 3.24 -9.04 13.06
CA PRO A 486 2.43 -7.83 13.09
C PRO A 486 3.28 -6.56 12.95
N SER A 487 2.90 -5.66 12.07
CA SER A 487 3.57 -4.37 11.90
C SER A 487 3.17 -3.39 12.99
N PHE A 488 4.15 -2.69 13.56
CA PHE A 488 3.92 -1.53 14.39
C PHE A 488 3.49 -0.36 13.47
N THR A 489 2.22 -0.37 13.07
CA THR A 489 1.66 0.62 12.16
C THR A 489 1.33 1.92 12.90
N ILE A 490 2.02 2.98 12.50
CA ILE A 490 1.90 4.32 13.07
C ILE A 490 0.74 5.07 12.42
N LEU A 491 0.73 5.14 11.09
CA LEU A 491 -0.29 5.82 10.27
C LEU A 491 -0.40 5.11 8.92
N THR A 492 -1.60 4.96 8.37
CA THR A 492 -1.78 4.54 6.97
C THR A 492 -2.43 5.64 6.17
N SER A 493 -2.31 5.59 4.84
CA SER A 493 -2.99 6.58 3.98
C SER A 493 -4.50 6.50 4.16
N ASP A 494 -5.07 5.32 4.46
CA ASP A 494 -6.51 5.17 4.76
C ASP A 494 -6.95 5.80 6.07
N LYS A 495 -6.03 5.89 7.03
CA LYS A 495 -6.28 6.48 8.34
C LYS A 495 -5.84 7.93 8.43
N ASP A 496 -5.19 8.45 7.39
CA ASP A 496 -4.97 9.86 7.19
C ASP A 496 -6.21 10.50 6.55
N ASP A 497 -7.29 10.51 7.34
CA ASP A 497 -8.65 10.94 7.00
C ASP A 497 -9.26 11.65 8.23
N PRO A 498 -10.08 12.70 8.04
CA PRO A 498 -10.63 13.50 9.15
C PRO A 498 -11.31 12.67 10.25
N ARG A 499 -11.94 11.56 9.89
CA ARG A 499 -12.68 10.69 10.83
C ARG A 499 -11.78 10.06 11.89
N PHE A 500 -10.46 10.01 11.65
CA PHE A 500 -9.49 9.33 12.50
C PHE A 500 -8.51 10.27 13.18
N ASP A 501 -8.69 11.60 13.06
CA ASP A 501 -7.78 12.60 13.67
C ASP A 501 -7.57 12.37 15.18
N ILE A 502 -8.60 11.91 15.89
CA ILE A 502 -8.57 11.64 17.32
C ILE A 502 -7.43 10.68 17.73
N PHE A 503 -7.04 9.74 16.86
CA PHE A 503 -5.96 8.80 17.13
C PHE A 503 -4.57 9.45 17.10
N PHE A 504 -4.45 10.64 16.51
CA PHE A 504 -3.20 11.35 16.25
C PHE A 504 -3.09 12.69 17.00
N HIS A 505 -4.00 12.98 17.93
CA HIS A 505 -3.94 14.17 18.79
C HIS A 505 -2.78 14.13 19.78
N GLN A 506 -2.34 12.93 20.19
CA GLN A 506 -1.23 12.72 21.11
C GLN A 506 -0.50 11.39 20.83
N GLY A 507 0.73 11.27 21.35
CA GLY A 507 1.50 10.02 21.30
C GLY A 507 2.24 9.75 19.98
N ASN A 508 2.17 10.64 18.98
CA ASN A 508 2.83 10.44 17.68
C ASN A 508 4.35 10.22 17.80
N ILE A 509 5.04 10.99 18.65
CA ILE A 509 6.49 10.82 18.90
C ILE A 509 6.78 9.47 19.55
N ALA A 510 5.93 9.04 20.49
CA ALA A 510 6.06 7.76 21.15
C ALA A 510 5.80 6.58 20.21
N ARG A 511 4.77 6.67 19.35
CA ARG A 511 4.51 5.70 18.28
C ARG A 511 5.72 5.56 17.36
N TYR A 512 6.29 6.67 16.90
CA TYR A 512 7.47 6.64 16.05
C TYR A 512 8.68 6.05 16.78
N PHE A 513 8.94 6.45 18.01
CA PHE A 513 10.02 5.92 18.83
C PHE A 513 9.91 4.39 18.99
N ILE A 514 8.73 3.87 19.31
CA ILE A 514 8.53 2.41 19.42
C ILE A 514 8.73 1.75 18.06
N GLY A 515 8.06 2.22 17.00
CA GLY A 515 8.18 1.63 15.66
C GLY A 515 9.61 1.63 15.11
N GLN A 516 10.45 2.57 15.54
CA GLN A 516 11.85 2.67 15.12
C GLN A 516 12.83 1.83 15.97
N PHE A 517 12.53 1.56 17.23
CA PHE A 517 13.47 0.91 18.16
C PHE A 517 13.01 -0.45 18.70
N LEU A 518 11.75 -0.82 18.53
CA LEU A 518 11.23 -2.15 18.86
C LEU A 518 11.46 -3.11 17.69
N GLN A 519 12.71 -3.52 17.50
CA GLN A 519 13.23 -4.29 16.35
C GLN A 519 12.63 -5.71 16.17
N MET A 520 11.73 -6.14 17.05
CA MET A 520 11.01 -7.41 16.93
C MET A 520 9.84 -7.36 15.93
N PHE A 521 9.39 -6.16 15.55
CA PHE A 521 8.33 -5.94 14.56
C PHE A 521 8.85 -5.12 13.38
N PRO A 522 8.27 -5.29 12.17
CA PRO A 522 8.36 -4.25 11.17
C PRO A 522 7.56 -3.03 11.62
N SER A 523 7.76 -1.88 10.97
CA SER A 523 6.94 -0.69 11.19
C SER A 523 6.42 -0.12 9.89
N TYR A 524 5.33 0.63 9.96
CA TYR A 524 4.72 1.28 8.81
C TYR A 524 4.23 2.68 9.15
N PHE A 525 4.54 3.66 8.30
CA PHE A 525 3.83 4.94 8.30
C PHE A 525 3.55 5.44 6.88
N SER A 526 2.46 6.16 6.69
CA SER A 526 2.18 6.86 5.43
C SER A 526 3.01 8.14 5.33
N LEU A 527 3.50 8.43 4.12
CA LEU A 527 4.10 9.70 3.77
C LEU A 527 3.24 10.87 4.28
N GLY A 528 3.90 11.87 4.84
CA GLY A 528 3.26 13.05 5.42
C GLY A 528 3.09 12.95 6.93
N PHE A 529 3.25 11.77 7.54
CA PHE A 529 3.26 11.61 8.99
C PHE A 529 4.25 12.57 9.66
N GLU A 530 5.42 12.80 9.07
CA GLU A 530 6.50 13.56 9.70
C GLU A 530 6.13 15.01 9.99
N THR A 531 5.25 15.60 9.18
CA THR A 531 4.81 16.98 9.34
C THR A 531 3.31 17.09 9.59
N ARG A 532 2.62 15.95 9.81
CA ARG A 532 1.17 15.87 9.98
C ARG A 532 0.67 16.82 11.07
N GLY A 533 -0.35 17.61 10.74
CA GLY A 533 -1.08 18.42 11.72
C GLY A 533 -1.75 17.55 12.78
N ARG A 534 -1.96 18.10 13.98
CA ARG A 534 -2.77 17.43 15.02
C ARG A 534 -4.26 17.44 14.69
N ASN A 535 -4.74 18.45 13.96
CA ASN A 535 -6.12 18.57 13.48
C ASN A 535 -7.18 18.35 14.57
N TYR A 536 -7.28 19.29 15.53
CA TYR A 536 -8.41 19.31 16.47
C TYR A 536 -9.71 19.76 15.80
N GLU A 537 -9.58 20.54 14.72
CA GLU A 537 -10.64 20.89 13.77
C GLU A 537 -10.22 20.40 12.39
N ARG A 538 -11.20 20.07 11.54
CA ARG A 538 -10.96 19.57 10.20
C ARG A 538 -10.35 20.68 9.31
N PRO A 539 -9.09 20.54 8.85
CA PRO A 539 -8.51 21.39 7.81
C PRO A 539 -9.08 21.04 6.43
N ALA A 540 -8.58 21.70 5.40
CA ALA A 540 -8.94 21.39 4.02
C ALA A 540 -8.60 19.94 3.63
N ASN A 541 -9.45 19.37 2.77
CA ASN A 541 -9.31 18.00 2.26
C ASN A 541 -7.94 17.73 1.63
N GLU A 542 -7.29 18.75 1.05
CA GLU A 542 -5.98 18.56 0.43
C GLU A 542 -4.85 18.19 1.41
N THR A 543 -5.08 18.25 2.72
CA THR A 543 -4.10 17.86 3.74
C THR A 543 -4.15 16.38 4.12
N TYR A 544 -5.14 15.64 3.61
CA TYR A 544 -5.36 14.22 3.92
C TYR A 544 -4.99 13.35 2.73
N SER A 545 -3.99 12.49 2.90
CA SER A 545 -3.51 11.63 1.82
C SER A 545 -4.54 10.58 1.35
N LYS A 546 -5.50 10.17 2.21
CA LYS A 546 -6.63 9.32 1.82
C LYS A 546 -7.42 9.89 0.66
N LEU A 547 -7.64 11.20 0.68
CA LEU A 547 -8.53 11.84 -0.30
C LEU A 547 -7.90 11.92 -1.70
N TYR A 548 -6.60 11.64 -1.81
CA TYR A 548 -5.91 11.46 -3.10
C TYR A 548 -5.92 10.02 -3.60
N VAL A 549 -6.48 9.05 -2.86
CA VAL A 549 -6.74 7.70 -3.41
C VAL A 549 -7.82 7.77 -4.51
N PHE A 550 -8.72 8.74 -4.39
CA PHE A 550 -9.75 9.06 -5.37
C PHE A 550 -9.40 10.37 -6.09
N SER A 551 -10.07 10.67 -7.20
CA SER A 551 -10.05 12.01 -7.78
C SER A 551 -11.49 12.45 -8.01
N ILE A 552 -12.11 12.91 -6.93
CA ILE A 552 -13.50 13.37 -6.88
C ILE A 552 -13.49 14.89 -7.09
N HIS A 553 -14.13 15.32 -8.19
CA HIS A 553 -14.24 16.73 -8.56
C HIS A 553 -15.65 17.28 -8.42
N ASP A 554 -16.61 16.45 -7.99
CA ASP A 554 -17.95 16.91 -7.65
C ASP A 554 -17.92 17.64 -6.31
N SER A 555 -18.18 18.95 -6.34
CA SER A 555 -18.25 19.79 -5.14
C SER A 555 -19.42 19.44 -4.21
N SER A 556 -20.39 18.64 -4.66
CA SER A 556 -21.47 18.15 -3.80
C SER A 556 -20.98 17.12 -2.77
N GLU A 557 -19.92 16.38 -3.09
CA GLU A 557 -19.24 15.43 -2.20
C GLU A 557 -18.29 16.15 -1.23
N VAL A 558 -18.83 17.06 -0.41
CA VAL A 558 -18.09 17.97 0.47
C VAL A 558 -17.02 17.29 1.33
N ASP A 559 -17.25 16.03 1.70
CA ASP A 559 -16.36 15.27 2.56
C ASP A 559 -15.18 14.61 1.84
N LYS A 560 -15.21 14.53 0.51
CA LYS A 560 -14.25 13.76 -0.28
C LYS A 560 -13.63 14.53 -1.44
N PHE A 561 -14.27 15.61 -1.90
CA PHE A 561 -13.75 16.39 -3.04
C PHE A 561 -12.43 17.08 -2.70
N THR A 562 -11.56 17.19 -3.69
CA THR A 562 -10.28 17.93 -3.59
C THR A 562 -10.17 18.93 -4.75
N THR A 563 -9.65 20.13 -4.48
CA THR A 563 -9.60 21.23 -5.47
C THR A 563 -8.24 21.47 -6.09
N GLY A 564 -7.19 20.84 -5.56
CA GLY A 564 -5.81 21.09 -5.96
C GLY A 564 -4.86 19.98 -5.55
N PRO A 565 -3.54 20.21 -5.61
CA PRO A 565 -2.53 19.23 -5.22
C PRO A 565 -2.47 19.07 -3.69
N PHE A 566 -1.88 17.96 -3.25
CA PHE A 566 -1.69 17.65 -1.84
C PHE A 566 -0.93 18.79 -1.13
N LYS A 567 -1.44 19.17 0.05
CA LYS A 567 -0.90 20.24 0.89
C LYS A 567 -0.25 19.63 2.11
N TRP A 568 1.08 19.68 2.13
CA TRP A 568 1.86 19.36 3.31
C TRP A 568 1.47 20.26 4.49
N THR A 569 1.26 19.66 5.65
CA THR A 569 1.09 20.38 6.91
C THR A 569 2.44 20.74 7.52
N TYR A 570 2.45 21.65 8.49
CA TYR A 570 3.67 22.25 9.05
C TYR A 570 3.82 22.04 10.56
N ASN A 571 3.67 20.80 11.02
CA ASN A 571 3.91 20.45 12.43
C ASN A 571 5.43 20.34 12.71
N PHE A 572 6.11 21.49 12.80
CA PHE A 572 7.57 21.56 12.96
C PHE A 572 8.06 21.02 14.31
N GLU A 573 7.24 21.11 15.36
CA GLU A 573 7.54 20.50 16.66
C GLU A 573 7.67 18.98 16.51
N GLN A 574 6.66 18.34 15.91
CA GLN A 574 6.71 16.91 15.61
C GLN A 574 7.89 16.58 14.72
N PHE A 575 8.05 17.29 13.60
CA PHE A 575 9.13 17.06 12.66
C PHE A 575 10.51 17.10 13.34
N LYS A 576 10.77 18.11 14.17
CA LYS A 576 12.04 18.24 14.90
C LYS A 576 12.31 17.05 15.80
N HIS A 577 11.32 16.60 16.59
CA HIS A 577 11.51 15.45 17.48
C HIS A 577 11.70 14.14 16.73
N LEU A 578 11.04 13.98 15.58
CA LEU A 578 11.30 12.85 14.69
C LEU A 578 12.71 12.92 14.11
N GLN A 579 13.21 14.10 13.74
CA GLN A 579 14.60 14.28 13.31
C GLN A 579 15.60 13.90 14.40
N ASP A 580 15.36 14.28 15.66
CA ASP A 580 16.19 13.87 16.78
C ASP A 580 16.24 12.33 16.86
N ILE A 581 15.07 11.66 16.80
CA ILE A 581 14.98 10.19 16.80
C ILE A 581 15.75 9.58 15.62
N LYS A 582 15.60 10.12 14.41
CA LYS A 582 16.29 9.63 13.19
C LYS A 582 17.81 9.72 13.33
N VAL A 583 18.33 10.82 13.86
CA VAL A 583 19.77 10.99 14.11
C VAL A 583 20.28 9.90 15.06
N PHE A 584 19.59 9.67 16.18
CA PHE A 584 19.99 8.63 17.12
C PHE A 584 19.85 7.22 16.53
N GLN A 585 18.81 6.99 15.73
CA GLN A 585 18.59 5.69 15.11
C GLN A 585 19.74 5.35 14.15
N ASP A 586 20.16 6.27 13.28
CA ASP A 586 21.32 6.06 12.40
C ASP A 586 22.62 5.76 13.17
N GLU A 587 22.79 6.34 14.37
CA GLU A 587 23.96 6.08 15.21
C GLU A 587 23.95 4.70 15.86
N VAL A 588 22.78 4.18 16.25
CA VAL A 588 22.68 2.96 17.07
C VAL A 588 22.16 1.74 16.31
N ILE A 589 21.46 1.90 15.18
CA ILE A 589 20.72 0.81 14.51
C ILE A 589 21.63 -0.38 14.17
N LYS A 590 22.88 -0.13 13.77
CA LYS A 590 23.87 -1.17 13.45
C LYS A 590 24.31 -2.02 14.65
N SER A 591 23.98 -1.58 15.86
CA SER A 591 24.27 -2.28 17.12
C SER A 591 23.05 -2.92 17.77
N LEU A 592 21.85 -2.70 17.22
CA LEU A 592 20.61 -3.28 17.72
C LEU A 592 20.41 -4.67 17.10
N ASP A 593 19.93 -5.60 17.92
CA ASP A 593 19.49 -6.94 17.51
C ASP A 593 17.97 -6.97 17.28
N HIS A 594 17.46 -8.02 16.68
CA HIS A 594 16.02 -8.30 16.60
C HIS A 594 15.50 -9.03 17.84
N ASP A 595 16.39 -9.68 18.58
CA ASP A 595 16.07 -10.36 19.85
C ASP A 595 15.93 -9.35 20.99
N VAL A 596 14.72 -8.76 21.08
CA VAL A 596 14.38 -7.77 22.10
C VAL A 596 13.91 -8.45 23.39
N ILE A 597 14.41 -7.96 24.54
CA ILE A 597 13.95 -8.40 25.87
C ILE A 597 13.00 -7.36 26.44
N LEU A 598 11.72 -7.69 26.56
CA LEU A 598 10.73 -6.84 27.22
C LEU A 598 10.98 -6.84 28.73
N THR A 599 11.08 -5.65 29.33
CA THR A 599 11.35 -5.48 30.77
C THR A 599 10.15 -4.98 31.56
N SER A 600 9.08 -4.57 30.88
CA SER A 600 7.77 -4.35 31.49
C SER A 600 6.63 -4.84 30.60
N PRO A 601 5.49 -5.23 31.19
CA PRO A 601 4.29 -5.55 30.43
C PRO A 601 3.71 -4.30 29.77
N THR A 602 2.97 -4.49 28.68
CA THR A 602 2.29 -3.39 27.98
C THR A 602 1.13 -2.80 28.78
N GLN A 603 0.70 -3.46 29.85
CA GLN A 603 -0.41 -3.01 30.71
C GLN A 603 0.03 -1.98 31.76
N ASP A 604 1.33 -1.84 32.00
CA ASP A 604 1.86 -0.85 32.92
C ASP A 604 1.82 0.56 32.32
N ASP A 605 2.00 1.56 33.18
CA ASP A 605 2.13 2.96 32.76
C ASP A 605 3.44 3.22 31.99
N ILE A 606 4.42 2.31 32.10
CA ILE A 606 5.73 2.34 31.43
C ILE A 606 5.90 1.07 30.61
N PHE A 607 6.16 1.23 29.32
CA PHE A 607 6.59 0.14 28.45
C PHE A 607 8.09 0.26 28.18
N ALA A 608 8.86 -0.76 28.57
CA ALA A 608 10.30 -0.76 28.49
C ALA A 608 10.85 -2.08 27.92
N TRP A 609 11.98 -1.97 27.21
CA TRP A 609 12.70 -3.11 26.66
C TRP A 609 14.20 -2.87 26.59
N LYS A 610 14.94 -3.96 26.54
CA LYS A 610 16.38 -4.01 26.32
C LYS A 610 16.68 -4.53 24.93
N ASN A 611 17.71 -3.95 24.32
CA ASN A 611 18.28 -4.45 23.09
C ASN A 611 19.78 -4.12 23.08
N SER A 612 20.63 -5.14 23.03
CA SER A 612 22.09 -5.01 23.18
C SER A 612 22.47 -4.21 24.46
N ASP A 613 23.24 -3.13 24.29
CA ASP A 613 23.67 -2.23 25.35
C ASP A 613 22.67 -1.11 25.67
N TYR A 614 21.48 -1.16 25.07
CA TYR A 614 20.49 -0.09 25.16
C TYR A 614 19.25 -0.52 25.93
N ILE A 615 18.65 0.47 26.61
CA ILE A 615 17.39 0.35 27.31
C ILE A 615 16.48 1.44 26.80
N PHE A 616 15.29 1.07 26.38
CA PHE A 616 14.28 1.94 25.83
C PHE A 616 13.09 1.93 26.78
N ALA A 617 12.50 3.10 27.04
CA ALA A 617 11.27 3.19 27.80
C ALA A 617 10.36 4.29 27.28
N VAL A 618 9.05 4.04 27.35
CA VAL A 618 8.00 4.94 26.91
C VAL A 618 6.90 4.99 27.96
N GLY A 619 6.44 6.20 28.30
CA GLY A 619 5.26 6.39 29.13
C GLY A 619 3.99 6.13 28.32
N LEU A 620 3.35 4.97 28.54
CA LEU A 620 2.10 4.63 27.87
C LEU A 620 0.94 5.50 28.36
N LYS A 621 0.91 5.85 29.65
CA LYS A 621 -0.05 6.81 30.17
C LYS A 621 0.46 8.24 30.04
N ALA A 622 -0.43 9.15 29.64
CA ALA A 622 -0.08 10.56 29.53
C ALA A 622 0.31 11.12 30.91
N GLY A 623 1.43 11.84 30.97
CA GLY A 623 1.98 12.41 32.21
C GLY A 623 2.89 11.47 33.00
N THR A 624 3.11 10.22 32.55
CA THR A 624 4.10 9.33 33.15
C THR A 624 5.50 9.93 33.07
N ILE A 625 6.15 10.09 34.22
CA ILE A 625 7.51 10.64 34.33
C ILE A 625 8.51 9.49 34.24
N LEU A 626 9.46 9.60 33.31
CA LEU A 626 10.55 8.65 33.15
C LEU A 626 11.83 9.22 33.76
N ASN A 627 12.44 8.46 34.68
CA ASN A 627 13.75 8.77 35.23
C ASN A 627 14.67 7.54 35.17
N THR A 628 15.98 7.80 35.17
CA THR A 628 17.01 6.77 34.98
C THR A 628 16.99 5.69 36.06
N GLU A 629 16.72 6.05 37.32
CA GLU A 629 16.71 5.12 38.46
C GLU A 629 15.59 4.10 38.31
N LEU A 630 14.37 4.57 38.05
CA LEU A 630 13.19 3.72 37.85
C LEU A 630 13.39 2.78 36.65
N ILE A 631 13.96 3.28 35.55
CA ILE A 631 14.16 2.44 34.36
C ILE A 631 15.26 1.42 34.58
N ASN A 632 16.31 1.77 35.31
CA ASN A 632 17.36 0.84 35.71
C ASN A 632 16.80 -0.25 36.63
N GLU A 633 15.87 0.09 37.53
CA GLU A 633 15.15 -0.89 38.36
C GLU A 633 14.28 -1.82 37.52
N ILE A 634 13.34 -1.28 36.73
CA ILE A 634 12.45 -2.06 35.84
C ILE A 634 13.27 -2.97 34.92
N SER A 635 14.37 -2.42 34.40
CA SER A 635 15.21 -3.14 33.46
C SER A 635 16.23 -4.02 34.15
N GLN A 636 16.37 -4.03 35.48
CA GLN A 636 17.44 -4.77 36.18
C GLN A 636 18.84 -4.44 35.61
N THR A 637 19.21 -3.16 35.59
CA THR A 637 20.51 -2.68 35.14
C THR A 637 21.15 -1.82 36.23
N SER A 638 22.42 -2.07 36.55
CA SER A 638 23.11 -1.37 37.64
C SER A 638 23.44 0.10 37.33
N GLN A 639 23.90 0.39 36.12
CA GLN A 639 24.25 1.76 35.71
C GLN A 639 24.04 1.98 34.21
N SER A 640 23.44 3.12 33.88
CA SER A 640 23.20 3.55 32.52
C SER A 640 23.29 5.07 32.39
N LYS A 641 23.46 5.56 31.17
CA LYS A 641 23.50 6.98 30.84
C LYS A 641 22.38 7.31 29.86
N VAL A 642 21.65 8.38 30.13
CA VAL A 642 20.66 8.95 29.19
C VAL A 642 21.38 9.42 27.94
N ILE A 643 20.94 8.93 26.79
CA ILE A 643 21.41 9.40 25.48
C ILE A 643 20.32 10.14 24.70
N TYR A 644 19.05 9.86 25.00
CA TYR A 644 17.92 10.62 24.47
C TYR A 644 16.80 10.67 25.51
N HIS A 645 16.13 11.83 25.63
CA HIS A 645 14.95 12.02 26.48
C HIS A 645 14.00 13.02 25.84
N TYR A 646 12.84 12.54 25.42
CA TYR A 646 11.71 13.38 25.02
C TYR A 646 10.76 13.57 26.19
N GLN A 647 10.48 14.83 26.52
CA GLN A 647 9.66 15.24 27.66
C GLN A 647 8.28 15.76 27.23
N GLY A 648 7.59 15.01 26.36
CA GLY A 648 6.20 15.31 25.97
C GLY A 648 5.16 14.67 26.90
N ALA A 649 3.89 14.68 26.47
CA ALA A 649 2.80 14.02 27.19
C ALA A 649 3.06 12.52 27.42
N HIS A 650 3.67 11.86 26.43
CA HIS A 650 4.18 10.51 26.53
C HIS A 650 5.70 10.59 26.42
N GLN A 651 6.39 10.50 27.56
CA GLN A 651 7.85 10.59 27.58
C GLN A 651 8.47 9.39 26.88
N CYS A 652 9.58 9.61 26.20
CA CYS A 652 10.41 8.56 25.61
C CYS A 652 11.83 8.74 26.08
N ILE A 653 12.51 7.67 26.45
CA ILE A 653 13.88 7.74 26.92
C ILE A 653 14.67 6.54 26.42
N LEU A 654 15.92 6.81 26.09
CA LEU A 654 16.90 5.83 25.67
C LEU A 654 18.13 5.97 26.56
N LEU A 655 18.53 4.86 27.15
CA LEU A 655 19.70 4.74 28.02
C LEU A 655 20.71 3.80 27.37
N LYS A 656 22.00 4.09 27.54
CA LYS A 656 23.10 3.18 27.22
C LYS A 656 23.72 2.64 28.49
N LYS A 657 23.90 1.33 28.60
CA LYS A 657 24.58 0.67 29.72
C LYS A 657 26.01 1.20 29.85
N VAL A 658 26.45 1.49 31.08
CA VAL A 658 27.84 1.84 31.35
C VAL A 658 28.60 0.54 31.58
N GLN A 659 29.54 0.20 30.68
CA GLN A 659 30.48 -0.89 30.97
C GLN A 659 31.44 -0.41 32.06
N LEU A 660 31.32 -0.98 33.26
CA LEU A 660 32.33 -0.79 34.29
C LEU A 660 33.65 -1.43 33.79
N PRO A 661 34.81 -0.80 34.03
CA PRO A 661 36.09 -1.43 33.72
C PRO A 661 36.11 -2.84 34.33
N LYS A 662 36.45 -3.87 33.53
CA LYS A 662 36.69 -5.20 34.08
C LYS A 662 37.80 -5.05 35.13
N ALA A 663 37.46 -5.36 36.38
CA ALA A 663 38.38 -5.32 37.51
C ALA A 663 39.50 -6.36 37.36
#